data_AF-A0AAU5YSI6-F1
#
_entry.id   AF-A0AAU5YSI6-F1
#
_cell.length_a   1.000
_cell.length_b   1.000
_cell.length_c   1.000
_cell.angle_alpha   90.00
_cell.angle_beta   90.00
_cell.angle_gamma   90.00
#
_symmetry.space_group_name_H-M   'P 1'
#
loop_
_entity.id
_entity.type
_entity.pdbx_description
1 polymer ?
#
loop_
_entity_poly.entity_id
_entity_poly.type
_entity_poly.pdbx_seq_one_letter_code
_entity_poly.pdbx_strand_id
1 'polypeptide(L)'
;MAATVRIHRPVVGYALEEPGTFLGSGFFIAPNWVLTCAHVACGGEGGEVAVVYETAPGRGTSTAPGRVVATLPDHADHTGRTDHTGWADGRAVPVAGNWPAPDLALVQLTEPVDDHECVYVSERPAAYYGEGRVLYAGWTENEGRLQVMDGTLTVQGTIGGWSSDVQMRLGDNDLPYGVSGGPVIDPVRGEVIGVLKARSDHRPGGTSTGIEQLRTLRVPAETVPAEHSDLYQAVFHAHDRYHRDRQRHPASRRQTWTDVQGRLGARPGRTLSPDERIQLLGRLAELPPPESTRGLLDILDSLPDLQAPTPLPAPRGWRDGLGALYESASDDGALELVLDYAMLAMSAPRPFVVPSTPDAEKALWVWVWQAAQRLSARYRAGLAEQRVERLRQRDEAEQQAEHRTGHDAPDTVSGTPGKPGRRKQHRRQHRRTAADARARARAVGSAARPSALLELVRRGWEPDRCDWSVSVAAPGGEAVRLHEAERTPLADLPAHVAGPLAEAFRHCDEPGRPALLQVALPHALLGLEVDTWQLPTDNEPLGTLRPVVVRCADRDRLPDEAFGAYDTTARFALYESESEDEDEDEDEARSEDAADDMNDSDDDMDDVDAERRARWRWLHAHRAKAEVLDCDEGLRKPVPTVEQLRALSHGTVPVLCRYGDLRYEDDAEALARIVLGGYGVALWRRRRGRPDAVCGEFHRGTIDEIAEPPSAQHLPEAVHDLRMRLRAGRTESFWADGVALLYDDPHQPLPGTGDLLEAP
;
A
#
# COMPACT_ATOMS: atom_id res chain seq x y z
N MET A 1 -9.35 27.71 20.22
CA MET A 1 -9.48 27.86 21.69
C MET A 1 -10.50 26.89 22.27
N ALA A 2 -11.81 27.04 22.07
CA ALA A 2 -12.82 26.18 22.73
C ALA A 2 -12.75 24.68 22.38
N ALA A 3 -12.14 24.31 21.25
CA ALA A 3 -11.94 22.92 20.85
C ALA A 3 -10.64 22.29 21.39
N THR A 4 -9.74 23.09 21.99
CA THR A 4 -8.45 22.63 22.53
C THR A 4 -8.64 22.11 23.95
N VAL A 5 -8.15 20.91 24.23
CA VAL A 5 -8.38 20.20 25.50
C VAL A 5 -7.07 19.91 26.23
N ARG A 6 -7.17 19.67 27.54
CA ARG A 6 -6.08 19.10 28.35
C ARG A 6 -6.23 17.59 28.41
N ILE A 7 -5.12 16.87 28.29
CA ILE A 7 -5.04 15.43 28.48
C ILE A 7 -4.38 15.16 29.83
N HIS A 8 -5.05 14.39 30.67
CA HIS A 8 -4.60 14.02 32.01
C HIS A 8 -4.56 12.51 32.20
N ARG A 9 -3.80 12.06 33.19
CA ARG A 9 -3.90 10.69 33.72
C ARG A 9 -5.34 10.39 34.19
N PRO A 10 -5.79 9.14 34.14
CA PRO A 10 -7.11 8.75 34.63
C PRO A 10 -7.14 8.85 36.17
N VAL A 11 -7.58 9.99 36.71
CA VAL A 11 -7.75 10.22 38.16
C VAL A 11 -9.04 11.00 38.44
N VAL A 12 -9.60 10.81 39.63
CA VAL A 12 -10.92 11.36 40.03
C VAL A 12 -10.75 12.62 40.88
N GLY A 13 -11.44 13.70 40.52
CA GLY A 13 -11.66 14.87 41.40
C GLY A 13 -10.76 16.09 41.13
N TYR A 14 -10.42 16.84 42.19
CA TYR A 14 -9.73 18.13 42.13
C TYR A 14 -8.26 18.06 41.64
N ALA A 15 -7.70 16.87 41.47
CA ALA A 15 -6.34 16.64 40.97
C ALA A 15 -6.13 17.06 39.50
N LEU A 16 -7.21 17.39 38.77
CA LEU A 16 -7.15 17.84 37.37
C LEU A 16 -6.71 19.31 37.22
N GLU A 17 -6.73 20.08 38.31
CA GLU A 17 -6.11 21.41 38.33
C GLU A 17 -4.64 21.34 38.83
N GLU A 18 -4.18 20.17 39.32
CA GLU A 18 -2.80 19.95 39.73
C GLU A 18 -1.93 19.60 38.51
N PRO A 19 -0.79 20.30 38.28
CA PRO A 19 0.07 20.02 37.13
C PRO A 19 0.62 18.58 37.08
N GLY A 20 0.73 17.89 38.22
CA GLY A 20 1.28 16.53 38.28
C GLY A 20 0.47 15.46 37.53
N THR A 21 -0.80 15.72 37.22
CA THR A 21 -1.66 14.79 36.46
C THR A 21 -1.73 15.12 34.96
N PHE A 22 -1.28 16.32 34.58
CA PHE A 22 -1.31 16.82 33.20
C PHE A 22 -0.26 16.13 32.35
N LEU A 23 -0.66 15.66 31.17
CA LEU A 23 0.19 14.94 30.23
C LEU A 23 0.53 15.78 28.99
N GLY A 24 -0.42 16.61 28.54
CA GLY A 24 -0.26 17.44 27.36
C GLY A 24 -1.59 17.92 26.79
N SER A 25 -1.55 18.39 25.55
CA SER A 25 -2.69 19.00 24.88
C SER A 25 -3.36 18.04 23.90
N GLY A 26 -4.60 18.34 23.53
CA GLY A 26 -5.31 17.68 22.44
C GLY A 26 -6.35 18.62 21.85
N PHE A 27 -7.16 18.12 20.93
CA PHE A 27 -8.32 18.87 20.43
C PHE A 27 -9.42 17.97 19.88
N PHE A 28 -10.66 18.44 19.98
CA PHE A 28 -11.80 17.76 19.38
C PHE A 28 -11.78 17.88 17.86
N ILE A 29 -11.69 16.73 17.19
CA ILE A 29 -11.76 16.62 15.72
C ILE A 29 -13.18 16.33 15.24
N ALA A 30 -13.95 15.60 16.04
CA ALA A 30 -15.34 15.29 15.77
C ALA A 30 -16.05 15.06 17.12
N PRO A 31 -17.40 15.02 17.15
CA PRO A 31 -18.12 14.66 18.37
C PRO A 31 -17.60 13.36 18.97
N ASN A 32 -17.23 13.39 20.26
CA ASN A 32 -16.63 12.26 21.00
C ASN A 32 -15.22 11.80 20.54
N TRP A 33 -14.54 12.57 19.69
CA TRP A 33 -13.21 12.22 19.17
C TRP A 33 -12.19 13.31 19.44
N VAL A 34 -11.10 12.94 20.11
CA VAL A 34 -9.97 13.82 20.40
C VAL A 34 -8.72 13.31 19.70
N LEU A 35 -7.98 14.22 19.07
CA LEU A 35 -6.64 13.96 18.54
C LEU A 35 -5.58 14.58 19.44
N THR A 36 -4.48 13.86 19.63
CA THR A 36 -3.29 14.30 20.37
C THR A 36 -2.04 13.56 19.84
N CYS A 37 -0.89 13.79 20.45
CA CYS A 37 0.31 12.99 20.21
C CYS A 37 0.23 11.64 20.93
N ALA A 38 0.82 10.59 20.35
CA ALA A 38 0.85 9.28 20.98
C ALA A 38 1.67 9.28 22.26
N HIS A 39 2.80 9.99 22.31
CA HIS A 39 3.58 10.10 23.56
C HIS A 39 2.81 10.80 24.69
N VAL A 40 1.81 11.64 24.38
CA VAL A 40 0.93 12.28 25.37
C VAL A 40 -0.12 11.28 25.85
N ALA A 41 -0.85 10.68 24.92
CA ALA A 41 -1.92 9.72 25.22
C ALA A 41 -1.40 8.48 25.99
N CYS A 42 -0.25 7.94 25.58
CA CYS A 42 0.40 6.79 26.22
C CYS A 42 1.13 7.15 27.53
N GLY A 43 1.11 8.41 27.95
CA GLY A 43 1.52 8.81 29.31
C GLY A 43 0.49 8.44 30.39
N GLY A 44 -0.73 8.04 29.99
CA GLY A 44 -1.79 7.51 30.85
C GLY A 44 -1.58 6.04 31.22
N GLU A 45 -2.33 5.56 32.21
CA GLU A 45 -2.29 4.16 32.63
C GLU A 45 -3.34 3.33 31.87
N GLY A 46 -2.95 2.16 31.35
CA GLY A 46 -3.88 1.20 30.74
C GLY A 46 -4.57 1.67 29.45
N GLY A 47 -4.04 2.68 28.76
CA GLY A 47 -4.66 3.25 27.55
C GLY A 47 -5.89 4.13 27.83
N GLU A 48 -6.06 4.58 29.07
CA GLU A 48 -7.14 5.49 29.49
C GLU A 48 -6.59 6.88 29.81
N VAL A 49 -7.38 7.92 29.52
CA VAL A 49 -7.07 9.33 29.81
C VAL A 49 -8.30 10.07 30.32
N ALA A 50 -8.08 11.16 31.06
CA ALA A 50 -9.12 12.14 31.35
C ALA A 50 -8.97 13.35 30.41
N VAL A 51 -10.04 13.70 29.70
CA VAL A 51 -10.09 14.85 28.79
C VAL A 51 -10.78 16.00 29.49
N VAL A 52 -10.06 17.11 29.69
CA VAL A 52 -10.62 18.33 30.31
C VAL A 52 -10.78 19.42 29.25
N TYR A 53 -11.98 19.97 29.13
CA TYR A 53 -12.37 20.86 28.03
C TYR A 53 -13.25 22.01 28.52
N GLU A 54 -13.40 23.05 27.71
CA GLU A 54 -14.36 24.14 27.94
C GLU A 54 -15.51 24.07 26.93
N THR A 55 -16.76 24.21 27.38
CA THR A 55 -17.93 24.26 26.47
C THR A 55 -18.04 25.59 25.71
N ALA A 56 -17.42 26.63 26.26
CA ALA A 56 -17.20 27.91 25.61
C ALA A 56 -16.09 28.66 26.35
N PRO A 57 -15.39 29.60 25.69
CA PRO A 57 -14.38 30.41 26.35
C PRO A 57 -14.94 31.06 27.62
N GLY A 58 -14.35 30.73 28.78
CA GLY A 58 -14.71 31.32 30.07
C GLY A 58 -16.01 30.78 30.71
N ARG A 59 -16.58 29.66 30.21
CA ARG A 59 -17.75 28.99 30.84
C ARG A 59 -17.41 27.94 31.89
N GLY A 60 -16.14 27.81 32.25
CA GLY A 60 -15.66 26.80 33.18
C GLY A 60 -15.32 25.48 32.48
N THR A 61 -14.61 24.62 33.18
CA THR A 61 -14.06 23.36 32.66
C THR A 61 -15.00 22.20 32.96
N SER A 62 -15.09 21.28 32.01
CA SER A 62 -15.78 19.99 32.11
C SER A 62 -14.79 18.87 31.85
N THR A 63 -15.12 17.65 32.29
CA THR A 63 -14.24 16.49 32.14
C THR A 63 -15.02 15.31 31.59
N ALA A 64 -14.40 14.58 30.67
CA ALA A 64 -14.92 13.32 30.16
C ALA A 64 -13.82 12.24 30.14
N PRO A 65 -14.13 10.99 30.52
CA PRO A 65 -13.20 9.87 30.38
C PRO A 65 -13.03 9.46 28.91
N GLY A 66 -11.80 9.18 28.49
CA GLY A 66 -11.47 8.79 27.12
C GLY A 66 -10.53 7.59 27.06
N ARG A 67 -10.73 6.75 26.03
CA ARG A 67 -9.91 5.59 25.71
C ARG A 67 -9.04 5.88 24.48
N VAL A 68 -7.75 5.54 24.55
CA VAL A 68 -6.86 5.54 23.38
C VAL A 68 -7.25 4.35 22.50
N VAL A 69 -7.79 4.61 21.31
CA VAL A 69 -8.27 3.54 20.40
C VAL A 69 -7.30 3.27 19.24
N ALA A 70 -6.38 4.19 18.97
CA ALA A 70 -5.33 4.00 17.99
C ALA A 70 -4.13 4.91 18.29
N THR A 71 -2.94 4.41 17.98
CA THR A 71 -1.70 5.19 17.90
C THR A 71 -1.06 5.00 16.54
N LEU A 72 -0.28 5.97 16.11
CA LEU A 72 0.57 5.88 14.94
C LEU A 72 2.03 6.12 15.37
N PRO A 73 2.99 5.28 14.94
CA PRO A 73 2.74 3.90 14.53
C PRO A 73 1.99 3.10 15.62
N ASP A 74 1.34 2.02 15.22
CA ASP A 74 0.60 1.14 16.13
C ASP A 74 1.58 0.42 17.07
N HIS A 75 1.31 0.45 18.37
CA HIS A 75 2.08 -0.26 19.38
C HIS A 75 1.14 -1.28 20.05
N ALA A 76 1.34 -2.56 19.70
CA ALA A 76 0.45 -3.67 20.05
C ALA A 76 0.31 -3.99 21.56
N ASP A 77 1.04 -3.31 22.45
CA ASP A 77 1.15 -3.69 23.86
C ASP A 77 0.23 -2.94 24.85
N HIS A 78 -0.73 -2.14 24.36
CA HIS A 78 -1.63 -1.40 25.25
C HIS A 78 -2.94 -2.14 25.57
N THR A 79 -3.22 -3.26 24.91
CA THR A 79 -4.45 -4.04 25.08
C THR A 79 -4.32 -5.22 26.06
N GLY A 80 -3.55 -5.07 27.14
CA GLY A 80 -3.75 -5.82 28.39
C GLY A 80 -3.90 -7.36 28.33
N ARG A 81 -3.36 -8.06 27.33
CA ARG A 81 -3.29 -9.53 27.32
C ARG A 81 -1.85 -9.96 27.46
N THR A 82 -1.35 -9.92 28.70
CA THR A 82 -0.13 -10.64 29.06
C THR A 82 -0.46 -12.13 29.15
N ASP A 83 -0.17 -12.87 28.09
CA ASP A 83 -0.03 -14.32 28.18
C ASP A 83 1.11 -14.59 29.18
N HIS A 84 0.81 -15.35 30.24
CA HIS A 84 1.77 -15.71 31.30
C HIS A 84 2.93 -16.61 30.85
N THR A 85 3.17 -16.77 29.55
CA THR A 85 4.38 -17.40 29.02
C THR A 85 5.39 -16.32 28.71
N GLY A 86 6.13 -15.91 29.74
CA GLY A 86 7.25 -14.99 29.57
C GLY A 86 8.19 -15.51 28.50
N TRP A 87 8.14 -14.87 27.33
CA TRP A 87 9.16 -14.70 26.30
C TRP A 87 8.45 -13.95 25.15
N ALA A 88 8.21 -12.65 25.36
CA ALA A 88 8.02 -11.69 24.29
C ALA A 88 9.34 -10.92 24.17
N ASP A 89 9.90 -10.89 22.97
CA ASP A 89 11.16 -10.25 22.64
C ASP A 89 11.23 -8.84 23.24
N GLY A 90 12.28 -8.57 24.02
CA GLY A 90 12.44 -7.41 24.89
C GLY A 90 12.52 -6.04 24.20
N ARG A 91 11.48 -5.64 23.47
CA ARG A 91 11.26 -4.25 23.06
C ARG A 91 10.63 -3.51 24.23
N ALA A 92 11.44 -2.68 24.89
CA ALA A 92 10.97 -1.74 25.90
C ALA A 92 9.89 -0.82 25.31
N VAL A 93 8.82 -0.58 26.07
CA VAL A 93 7.90 0.53 25.84
C VAL A 93 8.73 1.80 25.66
N PRO A 94 8.55 2.60 24.59
CA PRO A 94 9.29 3.84 24.41
C PRO A 94 9.15 4.71 25.66
N VAL A 95 10.27 5.18 26.21
CA VAL A 95 10.26 6.11 27.33
C VAL A 95 9.41 7.34 26.94
N ALA A 96 8.53 7.77 27.85
CA ALA A 96 7.66 8.93 27.64
C ALA A 96 8.44 10.10 27.00
N GLY A 97 8.01 10.54 25.81
CA GLY A 97 8.64 11.63 25.05
C GLY A 97 9.51 11.22 23.85
N ASN A 98 9.70 9.93 23.54
CA ASN A 98 10.48 9.48 22.37
C ASN A 98 9.70 8.61 21.38
N TRP A 99 8.42 8.91 21.15
CA TRP A 99 7.59 8.17 20.20
C TRP A 99 8.01 8.44 18.74
N PRO A 100 8.13 7.40 17.89
CA PRO A 100 8.51 7.55 16.48
C PRO A 100 7.46 8.30 15.65
N ALA A 101 7.85 8.85 14.50
CA ALA A 101 6.91 9.44 13.55
C ALA A 101 6.02 8.35 12.91
N PRO A 102 4.74 8.63 12.58
CA PRO A 102 4.00 9.86 12.87
C PRO A 102 3.34 9.80 14.26
N ASP A 103 3.79 10.63 15.20
CA ASP A 103 3.43 10.59 16.63
C ASP A 103 2.01 11.10 16.92
N LEU A 104 1.00 10.30 16.58
CA LEU A 104 -0.43 10.63 16.68
C LEU A 104 -1.22 9.58 17.46
N ALA A 105 -2.23 10.01 18.21
CA ALA A 105 -3.17 9.12 18.88
C ALA A 105 -4.60 9.64 18.81
N LEU A 106 -5.53 8.71 18.55
CA LEU A 106 -6.97 8.95 18.61
C LEU A 106 -7.52 8.49 19.95
N VAL A 107 -8.21 9.40 20.63
CA VAL A 107 -8.92 9.16 21.88
C VAL A 107 -10.41 9.24 21.62
N GLN A 108 -11.13 8.18 21.93
CA GLN A 108 -12.59 8.14 21.90
C GLN A 108 -13.12 8.40 23.31
N LEU A 109 -14.03 9.36 23.45
CA LEU A 109 -14.71 9.56 24.73
C LEU A 109 -15.65 8.39 25.02
N THR A 110 -15.61 7.90 26.26
CA THR A 110 -16.45 6.77 26.71
C THR A 110 -17.83 7.23 27.20
N GLU A 111 -17.96 8.52 27.49
CA GLU A 111 -19.23 9.18 27.81
C GLU A 111 -19.52 10.25 26.74
N PRO A 112 -20.73 10.28 26.14
CA PRO A 112 -21.07 11.25 25.12
C PRO A 112 -21.02 12.69 25.64
N VAL A 113 -20.41 13.59 24.87
CA VAL A 113 -20.38 15.03 25.17
C VAL A 113 -21.07 15.80 24.05
N ASP A 114 -22.19 16.46 24.38
CA ASP A 114 -23.03 17.16 23.40
C ASP A 114 -22.71 18.65 23.24
N ASP A 115 -21.93 19.25 24.15
CA ASP A 115 -21.63 20.71 24.17
C ASP A 115 -20.12 20.97 24.08
N HIS A 116 -19.53 20.70 22.91
CA HIS A 116 -18.16 21.09 22.59
C HIS A 116 -18.03 21.56 21.13
N GLU A 117 -17.05 22.42 20.87
CA GLU A 117 -16.69 22.80 19.50
C GLU A 117 -15.68 21.80 18.93
N CYS A 118 -15.81 21.43 17.66
CA CYS A 118 -14.77 20.70 16.92
C CYS A 118 -13.98 21.65 16.02
N VAL A 119 -12.68 21.38 15.85
CA VAL A 119 -11.87 22.10 14.85
C VAL A 119 -12.29 21.69 13.43
N TYR A 120 -12.08 22.57 12.45
CA TYR A 120 -12.15 22.16 11.05
C TYR A 120 -10.79 21.59 10.62
N VAL A 121 -10.76 20.30 10.32
CA VAL A 121 -9.60 19.57 9.79
C VAL A 121 -9.60 19.66 8.27
N SER A 122 -8.45 20.01 7.68
CA SER A 122 -8.30 20.05 6.22
C SER A 122 -8.54 18.66 5.61
N GLU A 123 -9.25 18.60 4.48
CA GLU A 123 -9.36 17.39 3.65
C GLU A 123 -8.29 17.32 2.56
N ARG A 124 -7.55 18.42 2.38
CA ARG A 124 -6.50 18.52 1.36
C ARG A 124 -5.30 17.67 1.74
N PRO A 125 -4.58 17.11 0.77
CA PRO A 125 -3.30 16.49 1.05
C PRO A 125 -2.32 17.52 1.62
N ALA A 126 -1.22 17.05 2.22
CA ALA A 126 -0.12 17.92 2.58
C ALA A 126 0.50 18.49 1.29
N ALA A 127 -0.05 19.61 0.82
CA ALA A 127 0.63 20.49 -0.10
C ALA A 127 1.92 20.88 0.62
N TYR A 128 3.06 20.37 0.13
CA TYR A 128 4.41 20.66 0.59
C TYR A 128 4.43 21.94 1.40
N TYR A 129 4.61 21.80 2.72
CA TYR A 129 4.49 22.89 3.67
C TYR A 129 5.51 23.96 3.31
N GLY A 130 5.11 24.90 2.47
CA GLY A 130 5.97 25.96 1.98
C GLY A 130 6.45 26.80 3.16
N GLU A 131 7.55 27.53 2.96
CA GLU A 131 7.98 28.53 3.92
C GLU A 131 6.81 29.47 4.24
N GLY A 132 6.40 29.48 5.51
CA GLY A 132 5.12 30.07 5.87
C GLY A 132 4.95 30.25 7.37
N ARG A 133 3.84 30.88 7.75
CA ARG A 133 3.43 31.05 9.14
C ARG A 133 2.24 30.17 9.43
N VAL A 134 2.30 29.47 10.56
CA VAL A 134 1.19 28.69 11.12
C VAL A 134 0.81 29.24 12.48
N LEU A 135 -0.41 28.98 12.91
CA LEU A 135 -0.85 29.22 14.29
C LEU A 135 -0.84 27.90 15.06
N TYR A 136 -0.62 27.97 16.35
CA TYR A 136 -0.81 26.82 17.24
C TYR A 136 -1.60 27.24 18.48
N ALA A 137 -2.23 26.26 19.12
CA ALA A 137 -2.84 26.42 20.43
C ALA A 137 -2.58 25.17 21.28
N GLY A 138 -2.47 25.34 22.58
CA GLY A 138 -2.24 24.25 23.52
C GLY A 138 -2.37 24.72 24.96
N TRP A 139 -2.00 23.85 25.89
CA TRP A 139 -1.95 24.10 27.31
C TRP A 139 -0.53 23.87 27.82
N THR A 140 -0.13 24.64 28.82
CA THR A 140 1.17 24.50 29.47
C THR A 140 1.04 24.78 30.97
N GLU A 141 1.98 24.25 31.75
CA GLU A 141 2.16 24.66 33.13
C GLU A 141 3.06 25.91 33.16
N ASN A 142 2.59 26.96 33.83
CA ASN A 142 3.38 28.14 34.13
C ASN A 142 3.23 28.48 35.62
N GLU A 143 4.34 28.52 36.35
CA GLU A 143 4.39 28.82 37.78
C GLU A 143 3.38 27.98 38.63
N GLY A 144 3.26 26.67 38.34
CA GLY A 144 2.35 25.77 39.05
C GLY A 144 0.89 25.87 38.66
N ARG A 145 0.55 26.61 37.59
CA ARG A 145 -0.82 26.76 37.08
C ARG A 145 -0.92 26.36 35.62
N LEU A 146 -1.98 25.62 35.29
CA LEU A 146 -2.29 25.28 33.90
C LEU A 146 -2.94 26.48 33.21
N GLN A 147 -2.40 26.85 32.05
CA GLN A 147 -2.89 27.97 31.25
C GLN A 147 -2.87 27.64 29.76
N VAL A 148 -3.80 28.24 29.02
CA VAL A 148 -3.81 28.16 27.55
C VAL A 148 -2.64 28.97 27.00
N MET A 149 -1.99 28.45 25.96
CA MET A 149 -0.98 29.13 25.20
C MET A 149 -1.26 28.99 23.70
N ASP A 150 -1.24 30.11 22.99
CA ASP A 150 -1.37 30.16 21.53
C ASP A 150 -0.36 31.15 20.97
N GLY A 151 -0.03 30.99 19.68
CA GLY A 151 0.94 31.85 19.03
C GLY A 151 1.15 31.51 17.56
N THR A 152 2.14 32.17 16.95
CA THR A 152 2.52 31.93 15.56
C THR A 152 3.87 31.25 15.49
N LEU A 153 4.00 30.23 14.64
CA LEU A 153 5.27 29.57 14.33
C LEU A 153 5.62 29.78 12.85
N THR A 154 6.91 29.73 12.53
CA THR A 154 7.40 29.71 11.16
C THR A 154 7.71 28.28 10.74
N VAL A 155 7.40 27.92 9.50
CA VAL A 155 7.78 26.65 8.88
C VAL A 155 9.18 26.82 8.27
N GLN A 156 10.14 26.02 8.72
CA GLN A 156 11.54 26.03 8.29
C GLN A 156 11.88 24.81 7.42
N GLY A 157 10.91 24.36 6.63
CA GLY A 157 11.02 23.17 5.76
C GLY A 157 10.44 21.91 6.37
N THR A 158 10.85 20.76 5.83
CA THR A 158 10.33 19.43 6.18
C THR A 158 11.44 18.48 6.64
N ILE A 159 11.07 17.48 7.45
CA ILE A 159 11.92 16.38 7.90
C ILE A 159 11.27 15.09 7.39
N GLY A 160 12.05 14.16 6.83
CA GLY A 160 11.56 12.88 6.30
C GLY A 160 11.68 12.72 4.77
N GLY A 161 11.87 13.80 4.01
CA GLY A 161 12.09 13.71 2.56
C GLY A 161 10.79 13.52 1.76
N TRP A 162 10.78 12.60 0.78
CA TRP A 162 9.62 12.29 -0.09
C TRP A 162 8.80 11.08 0.42
N SER A 163 8.87 10.79 1.71
CA SER A 163 8.26 9.61 2.32
C SER A 163 6.88 9.90 2.92
N SER A 164 6.22 8.85 3.40
CA SER A 164 4.94 8.98 4.10
C SER A 164 5.06 9.48 5.54
N ASP A 165 6.25 9.67 6.12
CA ASP A 165 6.45 10.12 7.52
C ASP A 165 6.94 11.58 7.64
N VAL A 166 6.71 12.37 6.59
CA VAL A 166 7.13 13.77 6.52
C VAL A 166 6.51 14.62 7.64
N GLN A 167 7.35 15.39 8.31
CA GLN A 167 6.96 16.35 9.35
C GLN A 167 7.37 17.77 8.96
N MET A 168 6.56 18.75 9.32
CA MET A 168 6.95 20.16 9.27
C MET A 168 8.00 20.43 10.35
N ARG A 169 9.12 21.06 9.96
CA ARG A 169 10.05 21.64 10.91
C ARG A 169 9.57 23.04 11.29
N LEU A 170 9.39 23.30 12.58
CA LEU A 170 8.95 24.58 13.10
C LEU A 170 10.15 25.36 13.63
N GLY A 171 10.17 26.68 13.42
CA GLY A 171 11.27 27.55 13.79
C GLY A 171 11.49 27.70 15.30
N ASP A 172 12.59 28.37 15.67
CA ASP A 172 13.21 28.44 17.00
C ASP A 172 12.40 29.17 18.09
N ASN A 173 11.10 28.92 18.17
CA ASN A 173 10.24 29.38 19.24
C ASN A 173 10.45 28.50 20.49
N ASP A 174 10.37 29.11 21.66
CA ASP A 174 10.32 28.36 22.91
C ASP A 174 8.95 27.69 23.03
N LEU A 175 8.92 26.36 22.88
CA LEU A 175 7.71 25.54 23.02
C LEU A 175 7.78 24.82 24.37
N PRO A 176 7.13 25.37 25.42
CA PRO A 176 7.20 24.81 26.77
C PRO A 176 6.48 23.46 26.84
N TYR A 177 6.78 22.72 27.91
CA TYR A 177 6.16 21.43 28.18
C TYR A 177 4.63 21.53 28.21
N GLY A 178 3.96 20.51 27.65
CA GLY A 178 2.50 20.38 27.65
C GLY A 178 1.79 20.78 26.36
N VAL A 179 2.39 21.62 25.51
CA VAL A 179 1.73 22.06 24.26
C VAL A 179 1.69 20.97 23.18
N SER A 180 2.50 19.92 23.32
CA SER A 180 2.45 18.74 22.46
C SER A 180 1.03 18.16 22.39
N GLY A 181 0.61 17.80 21.18
CA GLY A 181 -0.74 17.34 20.87
C GLY A 181 -1.74 18.46 20.52
N GLY A 182 -1.36 19.73 20.66
CA GLY A 182 -2.17 20.87 20.24
C GLY A 182 -2.30 21.00 18.71
N PRO A 183 -3.37 21.64 18.18
CA PRO A 183 -3.55 21.80 16.75
C PRO A 183 -2.59 22.83 16.14
N VAL A 184 -2.14 22.56 14.91
CA VAL A 184 -1.44 23.50 14.04
C VAL A 184 -2.38 23.93 12.92
N ILE A 185 -2.57 25.25 12.76
CA ILE A 185 -3.61 25.87 11.94
C ILE A 185 -2.97 26.72 10.84
N ASP A 186 -3.46 26.57 9.62
CA ASP A 186 -3.17 27.48 8.52
C ASP A 186 -3.97 28.80 8.71
N PRO A 187 -3.30 29.95 8.91
CA PRO A 187 -3.99 31.22 9.14
C PRO A 187 -4.66 31.81 7.89
N VAL A 188 -4.25 31.38 6.70
CA VAL A 188 -4.84 31.81 5.42
C VAL A 188 -6.14 31.05 5.17
N ARG A 189 -6.12 29.74 5.41
CA ARG A 189 -7.28 28.88 5.15
C ARG A 189 -8.22 28.73 6.34
N GLY A 190 -7.74 28.94 7.57
CA GLY A 190 -8.52 28.67 8.79
C GLY A 190 -8.81 27.18 8.95
N GLU A 191 -7.81 26.33 8.75
CA GLU A 191 -7.92 24.87 8.78
C GLU A 191 -6.82 24.28 9.66
N VAL A 192 -7.13 23.23 10.42
CA VAL A 192 -6.11 22.43 11.10
C VAL A 192 -5.41 21.54 10.06
N ILE A 193 -4.09 21.68 10.00
CA ILE A 193 -3.21 21.00 9.03
C ILE A 193 -2.22 20.04 9.71
N GLY A 194 -2.11 20.07 11.03
CA GLY A 194 -1.24 19.15 11.75
C GLY A 194 -1.37 19.20 13.27
N VAL A 195 -0.54 18.40 13.94
CA VAL A 195 -0.47 18.25 15.39
C VAL A 195 0.93 18.61 15.87
N LEU A 196 1.00 19.53 16.84
CA LEU A 196 2.23 20.07 17.37
C LEU A 196 2.98 19.03 18.20
N LYS A 197 4.29 18.90 17.96
CA LYS A 197 5.23 18.14 18.78
C LYS A 197 6.35 19.07 19.26
N ALA A 198 6.34 19.37 20.56
CA ALA A 198 7.46 20.06 21.19
C ALA A 198 8.65 19.11 21.35
N ARG A 199 9.85 19.67 21.46
CA ARG A 199 11.07 18.87 21.67
C ARG A 199 11.14 18.40 23.12
N SER A 200 11.49 17.13 23.32
CA SER A 200 11.67 16.54 24.66
C SER A 200 12.89 17.08 25.39
N ASP A 201 13.89 17.60 24.68
CA ASP A 201 15.13 18.16 25.22
C ASP A 201 15.03 19.65 25.60
N HIS A 202 13.83 20.25 25.55
CA HIS A 202 13.56 21.65 25.88
C HIS A 202 14.39 22.66 25.07
N ARG A 203 14.96 22.24 23.93
CA ARG A 203 15.58 23.16 22.99
C ARG A 203 14.50 23.92 22.21
N PRO A 204 14.80 25.13 21.70
CA PRO A 204 13.89 25.86 20.83
C PRO A 204 13.46 25.04 19.60
N GLY A 205 12.24 25.29 19.16
CA GLY A 205 11.62 24.67 18.00
C GLY A 205 10.82 23.40 18.31
N GLY A 206 10.29 22.81 17.25
CA GLY A 206 9.44 21.62 17.32
C GLY A 206 9.17 21.07 15.93
N THR A 207 8.36 20.02 15.87
CA THR A 207 7.82 19.53 14.61
C THR A 207 6.31 19.56 14.62
N SER A 208 5.69 19.47 13.44
CA SER A 208 4.27 19.21 13.33
C SER A 208 4.05 18.02 12.42
N THR A 209 3.28 17.06 12.92
CA THR A 209 2.86 15.89 12.13
C THR A 209 1.61 16.27 11.36
N GLY A 210 1.61 16.08 10.05
CA GLY A 210 0.49 16.41 9.18
C GLY A 210 -0.76 15.61 9.50
N ILE A 211 -1.93 16.22 9.32
CA ILE A 211 -3.22 15.59 9.65
C ILE A 211 -3.59 14.47 8.68
N GLU A 212 -3.07 14.52 7.45
CA GLU A 212 -3.18 13.49 6.41
C GLU A 212 -2.59 12.15 6.86
N GLN A 213 -1.68 12.15 7.84
CA GLN A 213 -1.10 10.93 8.41
C GLN A 213 -2.15 10.01 9.03
N LEU A 214 -3.32 10.53 9.43
CA LEU A 214 -4.44 9.70 9.89
C LEU A 214 -4.94 8.72 8.81
N ARG A 215 -4.67 8.98 7.53
CA ARG A 215 -4.96 8.02 6.45
C ARG A 215 -4.19 6.70 6.63
N THR A 216 -3.07 6.69 7.36
CA THR A 216 -2.29 5.48 7.65
C THR A 216 -2.85 4.62 8.78
N LEU A 217 -3.94 5.04 9.45
CA LEU A 217 -4.64 4.21 10.43
C LEU A 217 -4.96 2.84 9.86
N ARG A 218 -4.88 1.81 10.70
CA ARG A 218 -5.07 0.43 10.27
C ARG A 218 -6.39 0.25 9.52
N VAL A 219 -6.32 -0.30 8.31
CA VAL A 219 -7.49 -0.73 7.55
C VAL A 219 -7.92 -2.10 8.08
N PRO A 220 -9.21 -2.33 8.34
CA PRO A 220 -9.71 -3.67 8.68
C PRO A 220 -9.39 -4.67 7.55
N ALA A 221 -8.83 -5.83 7.90
CA ALA A 221 -8.49 -6.87 6.91
C ALA A 221 -9.72 -7.61 6.38
N GLU A 222 -10.81 -7.65 7.16
CA GLU A 222 -12.09 -8.24 6.76
C GLU A 222 -12.97 -7.20 6.06
N THR A 223 -13.96 -7.67 5.31
CA THR A 223 -14.97 -6.80 4.69
C THR A 223 -15.62 -5.92 5.75
N VAL A 224 -15.48 -4.60 5.58
CA VAL A 224 -16.04 -3.59 6.49
C VAL A 224 -17.57 -3.70 6.47
N PRO A 225 -18.23 -4.15 7.56
CA PRO A 225 -19.69 -4.34 7.56
C PRO A 225 -20.46 -3.05 7.88
N ALA A 226 -19.78 -2.06 8.47
CA ALA A 226 -20.36 -0.79 8.90
C ALA A 226 -19.28 0.28 9.07
N GLU A 227 -19.68 1.56 9.02
CA GLU A 227 -18.81 2.74 9.13
C GLU A 227 -17.89 2.71 10.36
N HIS A 228 -18.43 2.37 11.53
CA HIS A 228 -17.66 2.35 12.79
C HIS A 228 -16.55 1.28 12.82
N SER A 229 -16.47 0.40 11.82
CA SER A 229 -15.46 -0.66 11.76
C SER A 229 -14.14 -0.13 11.21
N ASP A 230 -14.14 1.03 10.55
CA ASP A 230 -12.95 1.75 10.11
C ASP A 230 -12.85 3.09 10.85
N LEU A 231 -11.86 3.22 11.74
CA LEU A 231 -11.68 4.42 12.57
C LEU A 231 -11.51 5.70 11.75
N TYR A 232 -10.84 5.62 10.60
CA TYR A 232 -10.66 6.78 9.73
C TYR A 232 -12.01 7.30 9.22
N GLN A 233 -12.84 6.38 8.72
CA GLN A 233 -14.16 6.71 8.17
C GLN A 233 -15.09 7.21 9.28
N ALA A 234 -15.11 6.54 10.43
CA ALA A 234 -15.95 6.93 11.57
C ALA A 234 -15.66 8.36 12.05
N VAL A 235 -14.38 8.71 12.20
CA VAL A 235 -13.94 10.04 12.63
C VAL A 235 -14.31 11.09 11.60
N PHE A 236 -13.94 10.88 10.34
CA PHE A 236 -14.09 11.93 9.33
C PHE A 236 -15.52 12.08 8.82
N HIS A 237 -16.32 11.02 8.79
CA HIS A 237 -17.76 11.15 8.56
C HIS A 237 -18.42 11.94 9.70
N ALA A 238 -18.06 11.67 10.96
CA ALA A 238 -18.56 12.44 12.10
C ALA A 238 -18.13 13.92 12.05
N HIS A 239 -16.88 14.20 11.67
CA HIS A 239 -16.37 15.56 11.45
C HIS A 239 -17.20 16.31 10.40
N ASP A 240 -17.39 15.71 9.23
CA ASP A 240 -18.03 16.37 8.09
C ASP A 240 -19.54 16.59 8.32
N ARG A 241 -20.22 15.65 8.98
CA ARG A 241 -21.60 15.84 9.45
C ARG A 241 -21.68 16.96 10.48
N TYR A 242 -20.77 16.98 11.46
CA TYR A 242 -20.75 18.01 12.51
C TYR A 242 -20.69 19.41 11.91
N HIS A 243 -19.73 19.70 11.02
CA HIS A 243 -19.59 21.06 10.47
C HIS A 243 -20.79 21.46 9.60
N ARG A 244 -21.34 20.53 8.81
CA ARG A 244 -22.58 20.77 8.04
C ARG A 244 -23.76 21.11 8.94
N ASP A 245 -23.97 20.34 10.00
CA ASP A 245 -25.13 20.46 10.88
C ASP A 245 -24.99 21.67 11.81
N ARG A 246 -23.77 21.93 12.30
CA ARG A 246 -23.42 23.09 13.12
C ARG A 246 -23.66 24.41 12.41
N GLN A 247 -23.39 24.49 11.10
CA GLN A 247 -23.67 25.68 10.27
C GLN A 247 -25.17 25.92 10.08
N ARG A 248 -25.96 24.84 10.00
CA ARG A 248 -27.42 24.91 9.78
C ARG A 248 -28.22 25.13 11.05
N HIS A 249 -27.62 24.94 12.22
CA HIS A 249 -28.34 24.90 13.49
C HIS A 249 -29.01 26.25 13.80
N PRO A 250 -30.36 26.34 13.90
CA PRO A 250 -31.08 27.60 14.06
C PRO A 250 -30.75 28.38 15.35
N ALA A 251 -30.33 27.67 16.40
CA ALA A 251 -29.92 28.28 17.66
C ALA A 251 -28.42 28.63 17.71
N SER A 252 -27.68 28.44 16.61
CA SER A 252 -26.28 28.85 16.53
C SER A 252 -26.17 30.38 16.59
N ARG A 253 -25.97 30.91 17.80
CA ARG A 253 -25.64 32.32 18.03
C ARG A 253 -24.13 32.59 18.02
N ARG A 254 -23.33 31.52 17.94
CA ARG A 254 -21.86 31.59 17.95
C ARG A 254 -21.34 31.46 16.53
N GLN A 255 -20.32 32.24 16.22
CA GLN A 255 -19.59 32.16 14.95
C GLN A 255 -19.04 30.73 14.75
N THR A 256 -19.23 30.15 13.58
CA THR A 256 -18.70 28.82 13.22
C THR A 256 -17.32 28.92 12.55
N TRP A 257 -16.64 27.78 12.38
CA TRP A 257 -15.43 27.70 11.55
C TRP A 257 -15.69 28.15 10.12
N THR A 258 -16.81 27.73 9.52
CA THR A 258 -17.22 28.13 8.18
C THR A 258 -17.38 29.65 8.05
N ASP A 259 -17.94 30.31 9.06
CA ASP A 259 -18.05 31.77 9.08
C ASP A 259 -16.67 32.47 9.12
N VAL A 260 -15.72 31.90 9.88
CA VAL A 260 -14.32 32.39 9.92
C VAL A 260 -13.66 32.24 8.55
N GLN A 261 -13.74 31.04 7.95
CA GLN A 261 -13.18 30.74 6.63
C GLN A 261 -13.78 31.62 5.53
N GLY A 262 -15.08 31.92 5.62
CA GLY A 262 -15.76 32.86 4.73
C GLY A 262 -15.18 34.27 4.79
N ARG A 263 -14.80 34.76 5.98
CA ARG A 263 -14.14 36.07 6.15
C ARG A 263 -12.69 36.07 5.68
N LEU A 264 -11.99 34.95 5.83
CA LEU A 264 -10.62 34.78 5.32
C LEU A 264 -10.59 34.68 3.79
N GLY A 265 -11.72 34.35 3.15
CA GLY A 265 -11.78 34.12 1.71
C GLY A 265 -11.10 32.80 1.31
N ALA A 266 -11.14 31.79 2.17
CA ALA A 266 -10.48 30.48 2.00
C ALA A 266 -11.13 29.63 0.89
N ARG A 267 -11.04 30.09 -0.36
CA ARG A 267 -11.52 29.41 -1.58
C ARG A 267 -10.46 29.50 -2.68
N PRO A 268 -10.10 28.39 -3.36
CA PRO A 268 -9.33 28.48 -4.60
C PRO A 268 -10.22 29.08 -5.70
N GLY A 269 -9.78 30.18 -6.31
CA GLY A 269 -10.48 30.79 -7.44
C GLY A 269 -11.98 30.99 -7.25
N ARG A 270 -12.75 30.47 -8.23
CA ARG A 270 -14.23 30.53 -8.29
C ARG A 270 -14.90 29.18 -7.95
N THR A 271 -14.24 28.33 -7.17
CA THR A 271 -14.76 27.02 -6.71
C THR A 271 -15.90 27.17 -5.68
N LEU A 272 -16.08 26.18 -4.80
CA LEU A 272 -17.09 26.26 -3.74
C LEU A 272 -16.68 27.30 -2.69
N SER A 273 -17.66 28.07 -2.23
CA SER A 273 -17.52 28.81 -0.96
C SER A 273 -17.34 27.85 0.22
N PRO A 274 -16.80 28.31 1.37
CA PRO A 274 -16.69 27.48 2.57
C PRO A 274 -18.02 26.82 2.99
N ASP A 275 -19.15 27.53 2.86
CA ASP A 275 -20.48 26.96 3.12
C ASP A 275 -20.80 25.84 2.12
N GLU A 276 -20.70 26.10 0.82
CA GLU A 276 -20.94 25.08 -0.21
C GLU A 276 -20.05 23.84 -0.03
N ARG A 277 -18.79 24.02 0.38
CA ARG A 277 -17.83 22.94 0.64
C ARG A 277 -18.26 22.06 1.81
N ILE A 278 -18.62 22.63 2.96
CA ILE A 278 -19.10 21.81 4.10
C ILE A 278 -20.45 21.15 3.80
N GLN A 279 -21.27 21.78 2.95
CA GLN A 279 -22.53 21.18 2.50
C GLN A 279 -22.30 19.95 1.62
N LEU A 280 -21.27 19.97 0.77
CA LEU A 280 -20.86 18.81 -0.03
C LEU A 280 -20.23 17.73 0.86
N LEU A 281 -19.21 18.07 1.65
CA LEU A 281 -18.50 17.13 2.53
C LEU A 281 -19.47 16.39 3.46
N GLY A 282 -20.35 17.12 4.14
CA GLY A 282 -21.33 16.50 5.02
C GLY A 282 -22.33 15.60 4.27
N ARG A 283 -22.61 15.82 2.98
CA ARG A 283 -23.46 14.91 2.16
C ARG A 283 -22.70 13.68 1.71
N LEU A 284 -21.43 13.82 1.35
CA LEU A 284 -20.54 12.70 1.04
C LEU A 284 -20.41 11.78 2.27
N ALA A 285 -20.34 12.34 3.47
CA ALA A 285 -20.34 11.60 4.72
C ALA A 285 -21.66 10.87 5.07
N GLU A 286 -22.76 11.11 4.35
CA GLU A 286 -23.99 10.30 4.48
C GLU A 286 -23.96 9.04 3.61
N LEU A 287 -23.02 8.97 2.66
CA LEU A 287 -22.79 7.76 1.88
C LEU A 287 -21.87 6.83 2.66
N PRO A 288 -22.03 5.49 2.55
CA PRO A 288 -20.96 4.57 2.91
C PRO A 288 -19.66 4.94 2.16
N PRO A 289 -18.49 4.65 2.75
CA PRO A 289 -17.20 5.04 2.19
C PRO A 289 -16.91 4.36 0.84
N PRO A 290 -15.86 4.78 0.10
CA PRO A 290 -15.41 4.06 -1.09
C PRO A 290 -15.11 2.59 -0.77
N GLU A 291 -15.32 1.68 -1.74
CA GLU A 291 -15.03 0.25 -1.57
C GLU A 291 -13.54 -0.03 -1.27
N SER A 292 -12.65 0.74 -1.88
CA SER A 292 -11.21 0.69 -1.65
C SER A 292 -10.53 2.00 -2.04
N THR A 293 -9.29 2.18 -1.59
CA THR A 293 -8.41 3.28 -2.06
C THR A 293 -8.19 3.19 -3.56
N ARG A 294 -7.96 2.01 -4.13
CA ARG A 294 -7.82 1.85 -5.59
C ARG A 294 -9.07 2.34 -6.33
N GLY A 295 -10.27 1.97 -5.88
CA GLY A 295 -11.51 2.42 -6.51
C GLY A 295 -11.70 3.94 -6.45
N LEU A 296 -11.24 4.59 -5.37
CA LEU A 296 -11.21 6.05 -5.29
C LEU A 296 -10.18 6.67 -6.25
N LEU A 297 -9.00 6.07 -6.38
CA LEU A 297 -7.98 6.49 -7.35
C LEU A 297 -8.49 6.33 -8.80
N ASP A 298 -9.16 5.23 -9.13
CA ASP A 298 -9.80 5.03 -10.45
C ASP A 298 -10.80 6.14 -10.78
N ILE A 299 -11.57 6.60 -9.78
CA ILE A 299 -12.50 7.72 -9.94
C ILE A 299 -11.72 9.00 -10.26
N LEU A 300 -10.64 9.29 -9.52
CA LEU A 300 -9.81 10.47 -9.76
C LEU A 300 -9.14 10.42 -11.14
N ASP A 301 -8.55 9.28 -11.50
CA ASP A 301 -7.90 9.03 -12.80
C ASP A 301 -8.89 9.18 -13.98
N SER A 302 -10.19 8.95 -13.74
CA SER A 302 -11.23 9.10 -14.75
C SER A 302 -11.72 10.54 -14.97
N LEU A 303 -11.34 11.48 -14.10
CA LEU A 303 -11.77 12.88 -14.20
C LEU A 303 -11.02 13.60 -15.33
N PRO A 304 -11.72 14.33 -16.21
CA PRO A 304 -11.10 15.01 -17.33
C PRO A 304 -10.19 16.14 -16.82
N ASP A 305 -9.03 16.34 -17.44
CA ASP A 305 -8.12 17.46 -17.15
C ASP A 305 -7.57 17.52 -15.71
N LEU A 306 -7.75 16.47 -14.90
CA LEU A 306 -7.09 16.34 -13.60
C LEU A 306 -5.65 15.84 -13.80
N GLN A 307 -4.68 16.75 -13.71
CA GLN A 307 -3.25 16.40 -13.68
C GLN A 307 -2.70 16.65 -12.28
N ALA A 308 -2.75 15.61 -11.45
CA ALA A 308 -2.36 15.67 -10.05
C ALA A 308 -1.47 14.49 -9.68
N PRO A 309 -0.32 14.68 -9.00
CA PRO A 309 0.34 13.56 -8.37
C PRO A 309 -0.58 12.96 -7.31
N THR A 310 -0.55 11.63 -7.18
CA THR A 310 -1.33 10.96 -6.13
C THR A 310 -0.82 11.41 -4.76
N PRO A 311 -1.69 11.89 -3.86
CA PRO A 311 -1.24 12.37 -2.57
C PRO A 311 -0.75 11.22 -1.68
N LEU A 312 0.30 11.50 -0.91
CA LEU A 312 0.83 10.59 0.11
C LEU A 312 0.57 11.15 1.51
N PRO A 313 0.06 10.34 2.45
CA PRO A 313 -0.49 8.99 2.26
C PRO A 313 -1.77 8.98 1.40
N ALA A 314 -2.02 7.83 0.77
CA ALA A 314 -3.10 7.62 -0.18
C ALA A 314 -4.48 8.05 0.35
N PRO A 315 -5.37 8.59 -0.51
CA PRO A 315 -6.70 8.99 -0.10
C PRO A 315 -7.54 7.78 0.36
N ARG A 316 -8.42 7.98 1.34
CA ARG A 316 -9.23 6.90 1.93
C ARG A 316 -10.73 7.16 1.95
N GLY A 317 -11.16 8.41 2.12
CA GLY A 317 -12.56 8.78 2.16
C GLY A 317 -12.96 9.68 1.00
N TRP A 318 -14.27 9.86 0.80
CA TRP A 318 -14.79 10.80 -0.20
C TRP A 318 -14.27 12.24 0.00
N ARG A 319 -13.99 12.63 1.25
CA ARG A 319 -13.37 13.92 1.57
C ARG A 319 -11.97 14.08 0.94
N ASP A 320 -11.19 13.00 0.86
CA ASP A 320 -9.82 13.05 0.38
C ASP A 320 -9.78 13.20 -1.14
N GLY A 321 -10.70 12.54 -1.84
CA GLY A 321 -10.90 12.74 -3.27
C GLY A 321 -11.26 14.19 -3.56
N LEU A 322 -12.19 14.79 -2.80
CA LEU A 322 -12.48 16.22 -2.91
C LEU A 322 -11.23 17.06 -2.65
N GLY A 323 -10.47 16.76 -1.58
CA GLY A 323 -9.25 17.48 -1.23
C GLY A 323 -8.18 17.47 -2.32
N ALA A 324 -8.02 16.35 -3.04
CA ALA A 324 -7.11 16.25 -4.18
C ALA A 324 -7.49 17.23 -5.30
N LEU A 325 -8.79 17.38 -5.59
CA LEU A 325 -9.26 18.32 -6.61
C LEU A 325 -8.95 19.77 -6.25
N TYR A 326 -9.03 20.14 -4.97
CA TYR A 326 -8.75 21.51 -4.53
C TYR A 326 -7.29 21.90 -4.63
N GLU A 327 -6.38 20.94 -4.59
CA GLU A 327 -4.95 21.18 -4.73
C GLU A 327 -4.53 21.32 -6.20
N SER A 328 -5.22 20.61 -7.10
CA SER A 328 -4.87 20.53 -8.52
C SER A 328 -5.71 21.43 -9.43
N ALA A 329 -6.78 22.00 -8.89
CA ALA A 329 -7.69 22.92 -9.56
C ALA A 329 -6.99 24.22 -10.01
N SER A 330 -6.90 24.45 -11.32
CA SER A 330 -6.71 25.81 -11.87
C SER A 330 -8.04 26.59 -11.87
N ASP A 331 -7.96 27.92 -11.71
CA ASP A 331 -9.06 28.80 -11.27
C ASP A 331 -10.38 28.74 -12.09
N ASP A 332 -10.36 28.25 -13.33
CA ASP A 332 -11.50 28.37 -14.26
C ASP A 332 -12.32 27.06 -14.46
N GLY A 333 -11.80 25.86 -14.14
CA GLY A 333 -12.48 24.56 -14.39
C GLY A 333 -12.88 23.75 -13.15
N ALA A 334 -12.46 24.21 -11.97
CA ALA A 334 -12.48 23.41 -10.75
C ALA A 334 -13.88 23.09 -10.19
N LEU A 335 -14.90 23.87 -10.53
CA LEU A 335 -16.29 23.52 -10.16
C LEU A 335 -16.80 22.32 -10.96
N GLU A 336 -16.49 22.22 -12.25
CA GLU A 336 -16.94 21.11 -13.09
C GLU A 336 -16.36 19.78 -12.58
N LEU A 337 -15.04 19.75 -12.33
CA LEU A 337 -14.36 18.62 -11.69
C LEU A 337 -15.03 18.14 -10.39
N VAL A 338 -15.39 19.08 -9.50
CA VAL A 338 -16.04 18.76 -8.23
C VAL A 338 -17.43 18.16 -8.43
N LEU A 339 -18.20 18.65 -9.41
CA LEU A 339 -19.53 18.12 -9.70
C LEU A 339 -19.46 16.75 -10.38
N ASP A 340 -18.51 16.55 -11.30
CA ASP A 340 -18.27 15.26 -11.93
C ASP A 340 -17.78 14.22 -10.90
N TYR A 341 -16.90 14.61 -9.99
CA TYR A 341 -16.49 13.77 -8.85
C TYR A 341 -17.66 13.39 -7.95
N ALA A 342 -18.48 14.35 -7.54
CA ALA A 342 -19.65 14.09 -6.70
C ALA A 342 -20.64 13.14 -7.41
N MET A 343 -20.77 13.27 -8.73
CA MET A 343 -21.56 12.39 -9.56
C MET A 343 -21.00 10.96 -9.58
N LEU A 344 -19.69 10.78 -9.74
CA LEU A 344 -19.04 9.47 -9.70
C LEU A 344 -19.15 8.83 -8.31
N ALA A 345 -18.85 9.56 -7.23
CA ALA A 345 -18.98 9.09 -5.84
C ALA A 345 -20.41 8.63 -5.47
N MET A 346 -21.42 9.28 -6.04
CA MET A 346 -22.83 8.91 -5.83
C MET A 346 -23.17 7.50 -6.36
N SER A 347 -22.43 7.00 -7.34
CA SER A 347 -22.73 5.73 -8.04
C SER A 347 -21.63 4.69 -7.88
N ALA A 348 -20.56 5.05 -7.20
CA ALA A 348 -19.41 4.19 -6.98
C ALA A 348 -19.78 2.96 -6.13
N PRO A 349 -19.10 1.82 -6.34
CA PRO A 349 -19.16 0.68 -5.43
C PRO A 349 -18.80 1.08 -4.00
N ARG A 350 -19.45 0.42 -3.03
CA ARG A 350 -19.31 0.67 -1.60
C ARG A 350 -19.22 -0.67 -0.86
N PRO A 351 -18.48 -0.75 0.26
CA PRO A 351 -18.30 -2.01 0.97
C PRO A 351 -19.60 -2.52 1.60
N PHE A 352 -20.56 -1.63 1.84
CA PHE A 352 -21.90 -1.93 2.31
C PHE A 352 -22.88 -0.84 1.85
N VAL A 353 -24.18 -1.15 1.93
CA VAL A 353 -25.28 -0.21 1.67
C VAL A 353 -26.17 -0.18 2.91
N VAL A 354 -26.59 1.02 3.34
CA VAL A 354 -27.51 1.20 4.46
C VAL A 354 -28.87 1.69 3.94
N PRO A 355 -29.98 1.50 4.68
CA PRO A 355 -31.31 1.90 4.22
C PRO A 355 -31.45 3.39 3.85
N SER A 356 -30.65 4.27 4.46
CA SER A 356 -30.63 5.71 4.18
C SER A 356 -29.83 6.10 2.93
N THR A 357 -29.09 5.16 2.32
CA THR A 357 -28.22 5.46 1.17
C THR A 357 -28.97 6.07 -0.02
N PRO A 358 -30.17 5.60 -0.43
CA PRO A 358 -30.91 6.23 -1.53
C PRO A 358 -31.31 7.69 -1.25
N ASP A 359 -31.63 8.01 0.01
CA ASP A 359 -31.95 9.39 0.42
C ASP A 359 -30.70 10.27 0.43
N ALA A 360 -29.56 9.74 0.85
CA ALA A 360 -28.27 10.42 0.79
C ALA A 360 -27.86 10.73 -0.66
N GLU A 361 -28.01 9.77 -1.59
CA GLU A 361 -27.76 9.97 -3.03
C GLU A 361 -28.68 11.05 -3.61
N LYS A 362 -29.97 11.03 -3.27
CA LYS A 362 -30.92 12.05 -3.69
C LYS A 362 -30.56 13.43 -3.14
N ALA A 363 -30.17 13.52 -1.87
CA ALA A 363 -29.75 14.76 -1.25
C ALA A 363 -28.46 15.33 -1.88
N LEU A 364 -27.52 14.46 -2.27
CA LEU A 364 -26.32 14.82 -3.02
C LEU A 364 -26.68 15.31 -4.43
N TRP A 365 -27.56 14.62 -5.15
CA TRP A 365 -28.04 15.06 -6.47
C TRP A 365 -28.70 16.45 -6.43
N VAL A 366 -29.58 16.70 -5.46
CA VAL A 366 -30.23 18.02 -5.31
C VAL A 366 -29.18 19.11 -5.13
N TRP A 367 -28.13 18.85 -4.35
CA TRP A 367 -27.05 19.80 -4.15
C TRP A 367 -26.21 20.00 -5.42
N VAL A 368 -25.82 18.93 -6.12
CA VAL A 368 -25.10 18.99 -7.41
C VAL A 368 -25.88 19.85 -8.41
N TRP A 369 -27.19 19.59 -8.53
CA TRP A 369 -28.07 20.33 -9.44
C TRP A 369 -28.18 21.82 -9.09
N GLN A 370 -28.19 22.17 -7.81
CA GLN A 370 -28.18 23.57 -7.34
C GLN A 370 -26.86 24.26 -7.66
N ALA A 371 -25.73 23.62 -7.37
CA ALA A 371 -24.40 24.16 -7.65
C ALA A 371 -24.17 24.37 -9.17
N ALA A 372 -24.69 23.46 -10.00
CA ALA A 372 -24.60 23.51 -11.46
C ALA A 372 -25.41 24.65 -12.10
N GLN A 373 -26.28 25.35 -11.37
CA GLN A 373 -27.04 26.49 -11.90
C GLN A 373 -26.14 27.65 -12.35
N ARG A 374 -24.91 27.70 -11.84
CA ARG A 374 -23.89 28.71 -12.21
C ARG A 374 -23.17 28.38 -13.53
N LEU A 375 -23.34 27.17 -14.06
CA LEU A 375 -22.62 26.66 -15.23
C LEU A 375 -23.41 26.81 -16.53
N SER A 376 -22.86 26.34 -17.64
CA SER A 376 -23.53 26.41 -18.95
C SER A 376 -24.76 25.49 -19.02
N ALA A 377 -25.74 25.83 -19.87
CA ALA A 377 -26.90 24.98 -20.11
C ALA A 377 -26.52 23.60 -20.67
N ARG A 378 -25.45 23.55 -21.48
CA ARG A 378 -24.89 22.31 -22.04
C ARG A 378 -24.38 21.39 -20.93
N TYR A 379 -23.60 21.92 -19.99
CA TYR A 379 -23.06 21.15 -18.87
C TYR A 379 -24.20 20.58 -18.00
N ARG A 380 -25.20 21.41 -17.67
CA ARG A 380 -26.39 20.94 -16.93
C ARG A 380 -27.15 19.83 -17.64
N ALA A 381 -27.32 19.91 -18.96
CA ALA A 381 -27.97 18.85 -19.73
C ALA A 381 -27.18 17.54 -19.62
N GLY A 382 -25.85 17.60 -19.76
CA GLY A 382 -24.97 16.43 -19.58
C GLY A 382 -25.09 15.78 -18.20
N LEU A 383 -25.10 16.58 -17.11
CA LEU A 383 -25.32 16.05 -15.76
C LEU A 383 -26.68 15.36 -15.59
N ALA A 384 -27.74 15.93 -16.17
CA ALA A 384 -29.07 15.33 -16.11
C ALA A 384 -29.15 14.00 -16.88
N GLU A 385 -28.54 13.94 -18.07
CA GLU A 385 -28.43 12.71 -18.86
C GLU A 385 -27.66 11.62 -18.10
N GLN A 386 -26.50 11.95 -17.52
CA GLN A 386 -25.72 11.02 -16.69
C GLN A 386 -26.56 10.49 -15.51
N ARG A 387 -27.34 11.35 -14.85
CA ARG A 387 -28.21 10.96 -13.73
C ARG A 387 -29.29 9.98 -14.16
N VAL A 388 -29.95 10.23 -15.30
CA VAL A 388 -30.98 9.34 -15.85
C VAL A 388 -30.39 7.98 -16.21
N GLU A 389 -29.23 7.97 -16.87
CA GLU A 389 -28.56 6.74 -17.29
C GLU A 389 -28.17 5.86 -16.09
N ARG A 390 -27.67 6.45 -15.00
CA ARG A 390 -27.32 5.69 -13.80
C ARG A 390 -28.53 5.12 -13.07
N LEU A 391 -29.63 5.87 -13.01
CA LEU A 391 -30.89 5.35 -12.45
C LEU A 391 -31.38 4.15 -13.28
N ARG A 392 -31.31 4.24 -14.61
CA ARG A 392 -31.64 3.13 -15.52
C ARG A 392 -30.76 1.89 -15.25
N GLN A 393 -29.45 2.07 -15.15
CA GLN A 393 -28.52 0.97 -14.88
C GLN A 393 -28.80 0.28 -13.53
N ARG A 394 -29.19 1.04 -12.51
CA ARG A 394 -29.57 0.49 -11.21
C ARG A 394 -30.85 -0.33 -11.29
N ASP A 395 -31.89 0.21 -11.92
CA ASP A 395 -33.16 -0.49 -12.09
C ASP A 395 -32.96 -1.81 -12.87
N GLU A 396 -32.06 -1.82 -13.86
CA GLU A 396 -31.67 -3.03 -14.60
C GLU A 396 -30.91 -4.05 -13.72
N ALA A 397 -30.01 -3.59 -12.86
CA ALA A 397 -29.27 -4.45 -11.94
C ALA A 397 -30.18 -5.09 -10.88
N GLU A 398 -31.13 -4.32 -10.33
CA GLU A 398 -32.14 -4.81 -9.37
C GLU A 398 -33.04 -5.88 -10.01
N GLN A 399 -33.57 -5.62 -11.22
CA GLN A 399 -34.37 -6.59 -11.97
C GLN A 399 -33.59 -7.88 -12.25
N GLN A 400 -32.30 -7.80 -12.59
CA GLN A 400 -31.45 -8.96 -12.81
C GLN A 400 -31.20 -9.76 -11.52
N ALA A 401 -31.03 -9.09 -10.38
CA ALA A 401 -30.85 -9.74 -9.07
C ALA A 401 -32.13 -10.49 -8.63
N GLU A 402 -33.30 -9.90 -8.84
CA GLU A 402 -34.61 -10.56 -8.61
C GLU A 402 -34.81 -11.77 -9.52
N HIS A 403 -34.40 -11.68 -10.79
CA HIS A 403 -34.51 -12.80 -11.73
C HIS A 403 -33.57 -13.97 -11.36
N ARG A 404 -32.39 -13.69 -10.81
CA ARG A 404 -31.44 -14.73 -10.32
C ARG A 404 -31.94 -15.41 -9.06
N THR A 405 -32.53 -14.67 -8.12
CA THR A 405 -33.07 -15.24 -6.88
C THR A 405 -34.37 -16.04 -7.09
N GLY A 406 -35.13 -15.74 -8.15
CA GLY A 406 -36.32 -16.50 -8.54
C GLY A 406 -36.04 -17.86 -9.21
N HIS A 407 -34.81 -18.14 -9.67
CA HIS A 407 -34.47 -19.38 -10.38
C HIS A 407 -33.82 -20.46 -9.50
N ASP A 408 -33.48 -20.14 -8.24
CA ASP A 408 -32.81 -21.03 -7.28
C ASP A 408 -33.75 -21.60 -6.18
N ALA A 409 -35.07 -21.55 -6.38
CA ALA A 409 -36.02 -22.25 -5.52
C ALA A 409 -35.92 -23.78 -5.77
N PRO A 410 -35.51 -24.61 -4.78
CA PRO A 410 -35.38 -26.04 -5.01
C PRO A 410 -36.77 -26.70 -5.03
N ASP A 411 -37.10 -27.32 -6.16
CA ASP A 411 -38.22 -28.27 -6.25
C ASP A 411 -38.01 -29.40 -5.23
N THR A 412 -38.85 -29.43 -4.20
CA THR A 412 -38.89 -30.49 -3.21
C THR A 412 -39.41 -31.78 -3.85
N VAL A 413 -38.53 -32.76 -4.04
CA VAL A 413 -38.92 -34.15 -4.34
C VAL A 413 -38.33 -35.10 -3.28
N SER A 414 -39.25 -35.90 -2.75
CA SER A 414 -39.12 -36.85 -1.65
C SER A 414 -38.11 -37.98 -1.89
N GLY A 415 -37.58 -38.53 -0.80
CA GLY A 415 -36.38 -39.35 -0.78
C GLY A 415 -36.54 -40.86 -1.04
N THR A 416 -35.39 -41.53 -1.20
CA THR A 416 -35.13 -42.91 -0.71
C THR A 416 -33.60 -43.16 -0.63
N PRO A 417 -33.06 -43.92 0.34
CA PRO A 417 -31.62 -43.96 0.62
C PRO A 417 -30.92 -45.27 0.19
N GLY A 418 -29.68 -45.18 -0.29
CA GLY A 418 -28.80 -46.36 -0.43
C GLY A 418 -27.38 -46.11 -0.97
N LYS A 419 -26.38 -46.03 -0.05
CA LYS A 419 -24.91 -46.37 -0.09
C LYS A 419 -24.03 -46.05 -1.34
N PRO A 420 -22.68 -46.19 -1.28
CA PRO A 420 -21.66 -45.48 -0.50
C PRO A 420 -20.80 -44.53 -1.39
N GLY A 421 -20.72 -43.23 -1.06
CA GLY A 421 -20.19 -42.20 -1.98
C GLY A 421 -18.95 -41.39 -1.53
N ARG A 422 -18.30 -41.73 -0.42
CA ARG A 422 -17.30 -40.85 0.23
C ARG A 422 -16.10 -40.44 -0.65
N ARG A 423 -15.60 -41.32 -1.54
CA ARG A 423 -14.48 -41.01 -2.45
C ARG A 423 -14.86 -40.12 -3.65
N LYS A 424 -16.10 -40.19 -4.14
CA LYS A 424 -16.57 -39.35 -5.26
C LYS A 424 -17.01 -37.96 -4.77
N GLN A 425 -17.46 -37.84 -3.53
CA GLN A 425 -17.79 -36.56 -2.90
C GLN A 425 -16.55 -35.70 -2.67
N HIS A 426 -15.46 -36.23 -2.11
CA HIS A 426 -14.20 -35.47 -1.93
C HIS A 426 -13.63 -34.95 -3.27
N ARG A 427 -13.68 -35.76 -4.34
CA ARG A 427 -13.20 -35.38 -5.68
C ARG A 427 -14.11 -34.36 -6.38
N ARG A 428 -15.43 -34.39 -6.12
CA ARG A 428 -16.39 -33.37 -6.59
C ARG A 428 -16.28 -32.06 -5.82
N GLN A 429 -16.00 -32.13 -4.51
CA GLN A 429 -15.81 -30.96 -3.66
C GLN A 429 -14.49 -30.25 -3.99
N HIS A 430 -13.39 -30.99 -4.17
CA HIS A 430 -12.13 -30.45 -4.72
C HIS A 430 -12.30 -29.84 -6.11
N ARG A 431 -13.10 -30.48 -6.99
CA ARG A 431 -13.39 -29.93 -8.32
C ARG A 431 -14.23 -28.66 -8.27
N ARG A 432 -15.11 -28.49 -7.28
CA ARG A 432 -15.91 -27.27 -7.09
C ARG A 432 -15.04 -26.14 -6.52
N THR A 433 -14.25 -26.39 -5.49
CA THR A 433 -13.32 -25.37 -4.94
C THR A 433 -12.26 -24.96 -5.97
N ALA A 434 -11.72 -25.91 -6.74
CA ALA A 434 -10.83 -25.61 -7.85
C ALA A 434 -11.55 -24.89 -9.01
N ALA A 435 -12.83 -25.19 -9.28
CA ALA A 435 -13.61 -24.47 -10.28
C ALA A 435 -13.94 -23.03 -9.86
N ASP A 436 -14.19 -22.79 -8.57
CA ASP A 436 -14.44 -21.44 -8.02
C ASP A 436 -13.14 -20.62 -8.00
N ALA A 437 -11.99 -21.22 -7.66
CA ALA A 437 -10.66 -20.61 -7.82
C ALA A 437 -10.32 -20.34 -9.30
N ARG A 438 -10.67 -21.26 -10.21
CA ARG A 438 -10.51 -21.06 -11.67
C ARG A 438 -11.47 -20.02 -12.24
N ALA A 439 -12.65 -19.83 -11.66
CA ALA A 439 -13.56 -18.74 -12.02
C ALA A 439 -13.00 -17.38 -11.57
N ARG A 440 -12.39 -17.33 -10.39
CA ARG A 440 -11.59 -16.17 -9.94
C ARG A 440 -10.40 -15.93 -10.87
N ALA A 441 -9.66 -16.95 -11.30
CA ALA A 441 -8.54 -16.80 -12.24
C ALA A 441 -8.98 -16.39 -13.67
N ARG A 442 -10.16 -16.85 -14.14
CA ARG A 442 -10.69 -16.56 -15.49
C ARG A 442 -11.35 -15.19 -15.64
N ALA A 443 -11.88 -14.60 -14.56
CA ALA A 443 -12.46 -13.26 -14.59
C ALA A 443 -11.40 -12.14 -14.71
N VAL A 444 -10.11 -12.50 -14.68
CA VAL A 444 -8.95 -11.58 -14.52
C VAL A 444 -8.25 -11.26 -15.84
N GLY A 445 -8.62 -11.92 -16.94
CA GLY A 445 -7.89 -11.80 -18.21
C GLY A 445 -8.16 -10.52 -19.04
N SER A 446 -8.63 -9.39 -18.49
CA SER A 446 -9.09 -8.28 -19.35
C SER A 446 -8.73 -6.85 -18.94
N ALA A 447 -8.11 -6.60 -17.79
CA ALA A 447 -7.50 -5.30 -17.50
C ALA A 447 -6.27 -5.55 -16.64
N ALA A 448 -5.10 -5.20 -17.17
CA ALA A 448 -3.86 -5.30 -16.43
C ALA A 448 -3.98 -4.32 -15.22
N ARG A 449 -3.58 -4.78 -14.02
CA ARG A 449 -3.80 -4.08 -12.73
C ARG A 449 -2.48 -3.52 -12.20
N PRO A 450 -2.49 -2.43 -11.41
CA PRO A 450 -1.29 -1.97 -10.76
C PRO A 450 -0.77 -3.02 -9.78
N SER A 451 0.54 -3.01 -9.56
CA SER A 451 1.24 -3.93 -8.67
C SER A 451 2.22 -3.18 -7.79
N ALA A 452 2.52 -3.73 -6.62
CA ALA A 452 3.58 -3.20 -5.77
C ALA A 452 4.92 -3.75 -6.25
N LEU A 453 5.91 -2.87 -6.40
CA LEU A 453 7.28 -3.22 -6.77
C LEU A 453 8.21 -2.89 -5.61
N LEU A 454 8.91 -3.91 -5.09
CA LEU A 454 10.05 -3.76 -4.20
C LEU A 454 11.32 -4.01 -5.01
N GLU A 455 12.20 -3.03 -5.08
CA GLU A 455 13.47 -3.11 -5.76
C GLU A 455 14.61 -3.07 -4.73
N LEU A 456 15.57 -3.98 -4.86
CA LEU A 456 16.79 -3.99 -4.07
C LEU A 456 17.99 -3.77 -4.99
N VAL A 457 18.93 -2.95 -4.55
CA VAL A 457 20.23 -2.73 -5.18
C VAL A 457 21.31 -3.05 -4.17
N ARG A 458 22.26 -3.91 -4.55
CA ARG A 458 23.42 -4.21 -3.69
C ARG A 458 24.52 -3.18 -3.89
N ARG A 459 25.22 -2.89 -2.80
CA ARG A 459 26.47 -2.15 -2.82
C ARG A 459 27.61 -3.17 -2.83
N GLY A 460 28.40 -3.20 -3.90
CA GLY A 460 29.47 -4.21 -4.06
C GLY A 460 30.48 -4.24 -2.91
N TRP A 461 30.65 -3.12 -2.21
CA TRP A 461 31.57 -2.97 -1.07
C TRP A 461 30.93 -3.14 0.32
N GLU A 462 29.60 -3.22 0.43
CA GLU A 462 28.85 -3.44 1.68
C GLU A 462 27.84 -4.58 1.47
N PRO A 463 28.30 -5.86 1.45
CA PRO A 463 27.48 -6.98 1.00
C PRO A 463 26.29 -7.32 1.91
N ASP A 464 26.31 -6.87 3.17
CA ASP A 464 25.27 -7.03 4.18
C ASP A 464 24.22 -5.91 4.16
N ARG A 465 24.40 -4.92 3.28
CA ARG A 465 23.51 -3.77 3.13
C ARG A 465 22.99 -3.64 1.70
N CYS A 466 21.83 -3.03 1.58
CA CYS A 466 21.22 -2.72 0.30
C CYS A 466 20.61 -1.32 0.29
N ASP A 467 20.59 -0.74 -0.90
CA ASP A 467 19.72 0.37 -1.23
C ASP A 467 18.41 -0.25 -1.74
N TRP A 468 17.27 0.37 -1.48
CA TRP A 468 15.98 -0.19 -1.86
C TRP A 468 14.95 0.89 -2.15
N SER A 469 13.97 0.54 -2.99
CA SER A 469 12.83 1.39 -3.27
C SER A 469 11.53 0.61 -3.32
N VAL A 470 10.43 1.29 -2.99
CA VAL A 470 9.07 0.77 -3.15
C VAL A 470 8.30 1.68 -4.09
N SER A 471 7.68 1.07 -5.09
CA SER A 471 6.95 1.76 -6.16
C SER A 471 5.61 1.10 -6.43
N VAL A 472 4.69 1.86 -7.02
CA VAL A 472 3.45 1.34 -7.63
C VAL A 472 3.68 1.25 -9.12
N ALA A 473 3.75 0.04 -9.65
CA ALA A 473 3.94 -0.21 -11.07
C ALA A 473 2.58 -0.32 -11.76
N ALA A 474 2.32 0.61 -12.67
CA ALA A 474 1.20 0.54 -13.59
C ALA A 474 1.38 -0.65 -14.55
N PRO A 475 0.29 -1.16 -15.10
CA PRO A 475 0.36 -2.32 -15.99
C PRO A 475 1.08 -2.04 -17.32
N GLY A 476 1.21 -0.76 -17.70
CA GLY A 476 1.99 -0.32 -18.86
C GLY A 476 3.49 -0.18 -18.62
N GLY A 477 3.98 -0.54 -17.42
CA GLY A 477 5.41 -0.51 -17.07
C GLY A 477 5.91 0.80 -16.46
N GLU A 478 5.13 1.88 -16.53
CA GLU A 478 5.40 3.08 -15.73
C GLU A 478 5.29 2.76 -14.24
N ALA A 479 6.25 3.19 -13.43
CA ALA A 479 6.17 3.02 -11.98
C ALA A 479 6.38 4.34 -11.26
N VAL A 480 5.51 4.60 -10.29
CA VAL A 480 5.62 5.78 -9.41
C VAL A 480 6.30 5.34 -8.13
N ARG A 481 7.50 5.88 -7.88
CA ARG A 481 8.27 5.60 -6.66
C ARG A 481 7.63 6.29 -5.46
N LEU A 482 7.34 5.52 -4.42
CA LEU A 482 6.71 6.00 -3.19
C LEU A 482 7.73 6.23 -2.08
N HIS A 483 8.80 5.45 -2.07
CA HIS A 483 9.84 5.54 -1.05
C HIS A 483 11.15 4.96 -1.57
N GLU A 484 12.26 5.50 -1.07
CA GLU A 484 13.60 4.95 -1.24
C GLU A 484 14.43 5.19 0.01
N ALA A 485 15.33 4.25 0.29
CA ALA A 485 16.30 4.39 1.35
C ALA A 485 17.59 3.64 0.99
N GLU A 486 18.70 4.10 1.54
CA GLU A 486 20.02 3.57 1.27
C GLU A 486 20.61 2.86 2.49
N ARG A 487 21.57 1.96 2.24
CA ARG A 487 22.45 1.34 3.24
C ARG A 487 21.74 0.63 4.38
N THR A 488 20.55 0.07 4.12
CA THR A 488 19.78 -0.67 5.12
C THR A 488 20.38 -2.08 5.29
N PRO A 489 20.63 -2.56 6.53
CA PRO A 489 21.03 -3.95 6.75
C PRO A 489 19.98 -4.92 6.20
N LEU A 490 20.40 -5.92 5.42
CA LEU A 490 19.48 -6.91 4.82
C LEU A 490 18.63 -7.64 5.87
N ALA A 491 19.20 -7.87 7.07
CA ALA A 491 18.51 -8.53 8.18
C ALA A 491 17.35 -7.68 8.76
N ASP A 492 17.48 -6.36 8.71
CA ASP A 492 16.50 -5.42 9.28
C ASP A 492 15.51 -4.90 8.21
N LEU A 493 15.74 -5.25 6.94
CA LEU A 493 14.97 -4.76 5.80
C LEU A 493 13.46 -4.98 5.95
N PRO A 494 12.94 -6.15 6.40
CA PRO A 494 11.50 -6.37 6.55
C PRO A 494 10.79 -5.32 7.42
N ALA A 495 11.46 -4.83 8.48
CA ALA A 495 10.90 -3.80 9.36
C ALA A 495 10.86 -2.43 8.69
N HIS A 496 11.86 -2.11 7.86
CA HIS A 496 11.97 -0.83 7.17
C HIS A 496 11.00 -0.73 5.97
N VAL A 497 10.81 -1.81 5.22
CA VAL A 497 9.90 -1.81 4.06
C VAL A 497 8.43 -1.91 4.43
N ALA A 498 8.10 -2.24 5.69
CA ALA A 498 6.73 -2.52 6.09
C ALA A 498 5.75 -1.35 5.85
N GLY A 499 6.13 -0.14 6.26
CA GLY A 499 5.32 1.07 6.04
C GLY A 499 5.14 1.40 4.56
N PRO A 500 6.24 1.51 3.78
CA PRO A 500 6.17 1.76 2.34
C PRO A 500 5.42 0.68 1.55
N LEU A 501 5.58 -0.61 1.89
CA LEU A 501 4.80 -1.68 1.26
C LEU A 501 3.32 -1.58 1.62
N ALA A 502 2.98 -1.30 2.87
CA ALA A 502 1.59 -1.10 3.27
C ALA A 502 0.94 0.07 2.50
N GLU A 503 1.70 1.14 2.21
CA GLU A 503 1.25 2.20 1.31
C GLU A 503 1.08 1.71 -0.12
N ALA A 504 2.08 1.05 -0.73
CA ALA A 504 1.96 0.51 -2.09
C ALA A 504 0.76 -0.45 -2.24
N PHE A 505 0.50 -1.27 -1.22
CA PHE A 505 -0.65 -2.17 -1.19
C PHE A 505 -1.98 -1.40 -1.12
N ARG A 506 -2.08 -0.28 -0.39
CA ARG A 506 -3.28 0.57 -0.42
C ARG A 506 -3.58 1.11 -1.82
N HIS A 507 -2.56 1.46 -2.59
CA HIS A 507 -2.73 1.95 -3.96
C HIS A 507 -3.21 0.86 -4.94
N CYS A 508 -2.92 -0.41 -4.65
CA CYS A 508 -3.13 -1.51 -5.60
C CYS A 508 -4.26 -2.48 -5.22
N ASP A 509 -4.50 -2.71 -3.93
CA ASP A 509 -5.40 -3.76 -3.44
C ASP A 509 -6.87 -3.43 -3.78
N GLU A 510 -7.60 -4.45 -4.25
CA GLU A 510 -9.06 -4.41 -4.36
C GLU A 510 -9.68 -5.35 -3.30
N PRO A 511 -10.97 -5.13 -2.95
CA PRO A 511 -11.68 -5.99 -2.02
C PRO A 511 -11.61 -7.47 -2.43
N GLY A 512 -11.07 -8.30 -1.53
CA GLY A 512 -10.90 -9.75 -1.74
C GLY A 512 -9.88 -10.13 -2.81
N ARG A 513 -9.09 -9.19 -3.31
CA ARG A 513 -8.13 -9.38 -4.41
C ARG A 513 -6.83 -8.59 -4.13
N PRO A 514 -5.93 -9.13 -3.29
CA PRO A 514 -4.66 -8.49 -2.99
C PRO A 514 -3.80 -8.35 -4.25
N ALA A 515 -3.06 -7.26 -4.34
CA ALA A 515 -2.18 -6.98 -5.47
C ALA A 515 -0.92 -7.84 -5.45
N LEU A 516 -0.43 -8.14 -6.66
CA LEU A 516 0.86 -8.78 -6.89
C LEU A 516 1.97 -7.91 -6.28
N LEU A 517 2.85 -8.54 -5.50
CA LEU A 517 4.14 -7.99 -5.11
C LEU A 517 5.22 -8.52 -6.08
N GLN A 518 5.78 -7.62 -6.87
CA GLN A 518 6.97 -7.86 -7.67
C GLN A 518 8.20 -7.53 -6.83
N VAL A 519 9.17 -8.45 -6.74
CA VAL A 519 10.41 -8.26 -6.00
C VAL A 519 11.57 -8.30 -7.00
N ALA A 520 12.06 -7.13 -7.40
CA ALA A 520 13.22 -6.99 -8.25
C ALA A 520 14.50 -7.13 -7.41
N LEU A 521 15.26 -8.18 -7.69
CA LEU A 521 16.46 -8.57 -6.96
C LEU A 521 17.64 -8.65 -7.93
N PRO A 522 18.85 -8.21 -7.53
CA PRO A 522 20.05 -8.54 -8.28
C PRO A 522 20.24 -10.06 -8.23
N HIS A 523 20.90 -10.62 -9.25
CA HIS A 523 21.04 -12.07 -9.42
C HIS A 523 21.55 -12.80 -8.16
N ALA A 524 22.51 -12.18 -7.45
CA ALA A 524 23.08 -12.70 -6.20
C ALA A 524 22.08 -12.81 -5.03
N LEU A 525 20.92 -12.14 -5.12
CA LEU A 525 19.86 -12.16 -4.11
C LEU A 525 18.59 -12.87 -4.59
N LEU A 526 18.54 -13.47 -5.79
CA LEU A 526 17.33 -14.15 -6.28
C LEU A 526 16.79 -15.23 -5.33
N GLY A 527 17.64 -15.78 -4.46
CA GLY A 527 17.25 -16.73 -3.42
C GLY A 527 16.51 -16.14 -2.21
N LEU A 528 16.50 -14.81 -2.04
CA LEU A 528 15.93 -14.12 -0.86
C LEU A 528 14.46 -14.50 -0.64
N GLU A 529 14.10 -14.83 0.60
CA GLU A 529 12.80 -15.40 0.96
C GLU A 529 11.72 -14.34 1.26
N VAL A 530 11.54 -13.34 0.39
CA VAL A 530 10.59 -12.22 0.62
C VAL A 530 9.16 -12.71 0.85
N ASP A 531 8.73 -13.78 0.17
CA ASP A 531 7.42 -14.41 0.36
C ASP A 531 7.18 -14.94 1.79
N THR A 532 8.22 -15.02 2.60
CA THR A 532 8.19 -15.59 3.94
C THR A 532 8.28 -14.53 5.04
N TRP A 533 8.53 -13.28 4.64
CA TRP A 533 8.58 -12.15 5.55
C TRP A 533 7.21 -11.93 6.20
N GLN A 534 7.23 -11.68 7.50
CA GLN A 534 6.08 -11.22 8.27
C GLN A 534 6.33 -9.76 8.58
N LEU A 535 5.55 -8.87 7.96
CA LEU A 535 5.64 -7.45 8.28
C LEU A 535 5.03 -7.21 9.67
N PRO A 536 5.49 -6.24 10.46
CA PRO A 536 5.02 -6.04 11.84
C PRO A 536 3.51 -5.84 12.00
N THR A 537 2.82 -5.37 10.96
CA THR A 537 1.36 -5.19 10.93
C THR A 537 0.59 -6.46 10.62
N ASP A 538 1.30 -7.49 10.16
CA ASP A 538 0.75 -8.69 9.55
C ASP A 538 0.98 -9.89 10.45
N ASN A 539 -0.04 -10.73 10.62
CA ASN A 539 0.07 -11.95 11.40
C ASN A 539 0.53 -13.16 10.56
N GLU A 540 0.75 -12.95 9.25
CA GLU A 540 1.03 -14.01 8.28
C GLU A 540 2.15 -13.61 7.31
N PRO A 541 2.85 -14.59 6.71
CA PRO A 541 3.86 -14.31 5.70
C PRO A 541 3.28 -13.66 4.44
N LEU A 542 4.02 -12.76 3.81
CA LEU A 542 3.60 -12.04 2.59
C LEU A 542 3.06 -12.96 1.50
N GLY A 543 3.72 -14.08 1.22
CA GLY A 543 3.30 -15.04 0.19
C GLY A 543 1.99 -15.78 0.50
N THR A 544 1.54 -15.75 1.75
CA THR A 544 0.21 -16.25 2.17
C THR A 544 -0.86 -15.18 2.03
N LEU A 545 -0.48 -13.90 2.16
CA LEU A 545 -1.39 -12.77 2.07
C LEU A 545 -1.62 -12.30 0.64
N ARG A 546 -0.65 -12.49 -0.26
CA ARG A 546 -0.72 -12.04 -1.66
C ARG A 546 0.19 -12.84 -2.59
N PRO A 547 -0.02 -12.77 -3.92
CA PRO A 547 0.94 -13.23 -4.90
C PRO A 547 2.28 -12.49 -4.77
N VAL A 548 3.38 -13.23 -4.73
CA VAL A 548 4.75 -12.70 -4.64
C VAL A 548 5.60 -13.37 -5.71
N VAL A 549 6.21 -12.56 -6.57
CA VAL A 549 7.10 -13.01 -7.64
C VAL A 549 8.46 -12.33 -7.54
N VAL A 550 9.49 -13.04 -7.98
CA VAL A 550 10.85 -12.52 -8.10
C VAL A 550 11.10 -12.07 -9.54
N ARG A 551 11.86 -10.99 -9.70
CA ARG A 551 12.39 -10.47 -10.97
C ARG A 551 13.89 -10.26 -10.86
N CYS A 552 14.61 -10.42 -11.97
CA CYS A 552 16.06 -10.21 -12.00
C CYS A 552 16.36 -8.76 -12.41
N ALA A 553 16.83 -7.95 -11.47
CA ALA A 553 17.01 -6.51 -11.66
C ALA A 553 18.17 -6.15 -12.61
N ASP A 554 19.20 -6.99 -12.63
CA ASP A 554 20.44 -6.82 -13.37
C ASP A 554 20.57 -7.83 -14.51
N ARG A 555 19.44 -8.35 -15.02
CA ARG A 555 19.41 -9.40 -16.06
C ARG A 555 20.18 -9.04 -17.33
N ASP A 556 20.21 -7.75 -17.67
CA ASP A 556 20.89 -7.22 -18.88
C ASP A 556 22.36 -6.87 -18.60
N ARG A 557 22.82 -7.05 -17.36
CA ARG A 557 24.22 -6.83 -16.91
C ARG A 557 24.90 -8.12 -16.48
N LEU A 558 24.26 -9.27 -16.70
CA LEU A 558 24.83 -10.57 -16.38
C LEU A 558 25.94 -10.90 -17.38
N PRO A 559 27.18 -11.18 -16.93
CA PRO A 559 28.27 -11.52 -17.84
C PRO A 559 28.05 -12.91 -18.45
N ASP A 560 28.00 -13.00 -19.78
CA ASP A 560 27.88 -14.27 -20.51
C ASP A 560 29.12 -15.17 -20.33
N GLU A 561 30.32 -14.57 -20.28
CA GLU A 561 31.59 -15.30 -20.15
C GLU A 561 31.81 -15.95 -18.77
N ALA A 562 31.14 -15.46 -17.71
CA ALA A 562 31.40 -15.91 -16.34
C ALA A 562 30.89 -17.32 -16.05
N PHE A 563 29.96 -17.84 -16.86
CA PHE A 563 29.24 -19.10 -16.58
C PHE A 563 29.40 -20.16 -17.68
N GLY A 564 30.25 -19.90 -18.68
CA GLY A 564 30.61 -20.79 -19.77
C GLY A 564 32.04 -21.31 -19.61
N ALA A 565 32.28 -22.19 -18.64
CA ALA A 565 33.60 -22.82 -18.49
C ALA A 565 33.89 -23.82 -19.62
N TYR A 566 34.50 -23.32 -20.71
CA TYR A 566 35.62 -23.89 -21.47
C TYR A 566 35.86 -25.42 -21.37
N ASP A 567 35.44 -26.16 -22.42
CA ASP A 567 36.09 -27.41 -22.84
C ASP A 567 36.46 -27.35 -24.34
N THR A 568 37.36 -26.43 -24.69
CA THR A 568 37.96 -26.37 -26.04
C THR A 568 39.25 -27.18 -26.14
N THR A 569 39.76 -27.75 -25.05
CA THR A 569 40.99 -28.57 -25.07
C THR A 569 40.76 -30.01 -25.54
N ALA A 570 39.52 -30.49 -25.62
CA ALA A 570 39.22 -31.83 -26.12
C ALA A 570 39.07 -31.94 -27.66
N ARG A 571 39.00 -30.82 -28.41
CA ARG A 571 38.79 -30.85 -29.89
C ARG A 571 40.05 -30.68 -30.74
N PHE A 572 41.17 -30.23 -30.19
CA PHE A 572 42.42 -30.03 -30.95
C PHE A 572 43.45 -31.17 -30.83
N ALA A 573 43.18 -32.22 -30.06
CA ALA A 573 44.13 -33.32 -29.85
C ALA A 573 44.04 -34.50 -30.86
N LEU A 574 43.35 -34.34 -32.01
CA LEU A 574 43.16 -35.45 -32.97
C LEU A 574 43.49 -35.15 -34.44
N TYR A 575 44.16 -34.04 -34.75
CA TYR A 575 44.69 -33.81 -36.10
C TYR A 575 46.06 -33.13 -36.07
N GLU A 576 47.07 -33.83 -35.57
CA GLU A 576 48.46 -33.56 -35.97
C GLU A 576 49.16 -34.89 -36.24
N SER A 577 49.04 -35.37 -37.47
CA SER A 577 50.00 -36.29 -38.07
C SER A 577 50.17 -35.94 -39.55
N GLU A 578 51.42 -35.61 -39.90
CA GLU A 578 52.03 -35.61 -41.23
C GLU A 578 51.61 -34.49 -42.20
N SER A 579 52.51 -33.51 -42.42
CA SER A 579 53.50 -33.56 -43.50
C SER A 579 54.31 -32.27 -43.56
N GLU A 580 55.64 -32.41 -43.55
CA GLU A 580 56.62 -31.40 -43.97
C GLU A 580 56.47 -31.17 -45.49
N ASP A 581 56.61 -29.91 -45.94
CA ASP A 581 57.47 -29.52 -47.06
C ASP A 581 57.44 -27.98 -47.25
N GLU A 582 58.61 -27.47 -47.61
CA GLU A 582 59.06 -26.08 -47.74
C GLU A 582 58.40 -25.34 -48.92
N ASP A 583 58.25 -24.01 -48.83
CA ASP A 583 58.91 -23.05 -49.74
C ASP A 583 58.39 -21.59 -49.55
N GLU A 584 59.31 -20.68 -49.87
CA GLU A 584 59.36 -19.23 -49.66
C GLU A 584 58.30 -18.42 -50.44
N ASP A 585 57.86 -17.27 -49.90
CA ASP A 585 58.06 -15.94 -50.49
C ASP A 585 57.11 -14.85 -49.93
N GLU A 586 57.75 -13.74 -49.56
CA GLU A 586 57.37 -12.31 -49.60
C GLU A 586 55.89 -11.93 -49.85
N ASP A 587 55.26 -11.17 -48.94
CA ASP A 587 55.12 -9.70 -49.06
C ASP A 587 54.12 -9.05 -48.09
N GLU A 588 54.44 -7.80 -47.80
CA GLU A 588 53.75 -6.73 -47.07
C GLU A 588 52.20 -6.76 -47.00
N ALA A 589 51.64 -6.64 -45.78
CA ALA A 589 50.72 -5.55 -45.45
C ALA A 589 50.52 -5.43 -43.93
N ARG A 590 50.83 -4.24 -43.45
CA ARG A 590 50.65 -3.76 -42.07
C ARG A 590 49.20 -3.31 -41.90
N SER A 591 48.62 -3.74 -40.78
CA SER A 591 47.72 -2.98 -39.90
C SER A 591 46.55 -2.20 -40.53
N GLU A 592 45.35 -2.74 -40.34
CA GLU A 592 44.11 -2.02 -40.07
C GLU A 592 43.06 -3.10 -39.87
N ASP A 593 42.78 -3.49 -38.61
CA ASP A 593 41.57 -4.24 -38.19
C ASP A 593 41.61 -4.37 -36.66
N ALA A 594 41.27 -3.27 -35.99
CA ALA A 594 41.06 -3.22 -34.53
C ALA A 594 39.83 -2.36 -34.21
N ALA A 595 38.78 -2.48 -35.03
CA ALA A 595 37.54 -1.74 -34.87
C ALA A 595 36.26 -2.60 -35.02
N ASP A 596 36.38 -3.92 -35.24
CA ASP A 596 35.21 -4.82 -35.38
C ASP A 596 34.78 -5.52 -34.09
N ASP A 597 35.53 -5.38 -32.98
CA ASP A 597 35.25 -6.08 -31.71
C ASP A 597 34.21 -5.36 -30.82
N MET A 598 33.62 -4.26 -31.30
CA MET A 598 32.54 -3.52 -30.61
C MET A 598 31.16 -3.69 -31.25
N ASN A 599 31.04 -4.43 -32.36
CA ASN A 599 29.76 -4.62 -33.06
C ASN A 599 29.12 -6.00 -32.81
N ASP A 600 29.91 -7.02 -32.40
CA ASP A 600 29.39 -8.37 -32.11
C ASP A 600 28.57 -8.42 -30.80
N SER A 601 28.91 -7.60 -29.78
CA SER A 601 28.24 -7.64 -28.47
C SER A 601 26.81 -7.08 -28.49
N ASP A 602 26.54 -6.11 -29.37
CA ASP A 602 25.20 -5.51 -29.50
C ASP A 602 24.26 -6.46 -30.26
N ASP A 603 24.76 -7.16 -31.29
CA ASP A 603 23.99 -8.16 -32.06
C ASP A 603 23.63 -9.40 -31.19
N ASP A 604 24.57 -9.89 -30.36
CA ASP A 604 24.33 -11.03 -29.45
C ASP A 604 23.30 -10.69 -28.35
N MET A 605 23.34 -9.47 -27.80
CA MET A 605 22.37 -9.01 -26.81
C MET A 605 20.95 -8.90 -27.39
N ASP A 606 20.82 -8.39 -28.60
CA ASP A 606 19.52 -8.29 -29.30
C ASP A 606 18.89 -9.67 -29.55
N ASP A 607 19.71 -10.68 -29.84
CA ASP A 607 19.27 -12.06 -30.07
C ASP A 607 18.77 -12.74 -28.77
N VAL A 608 19.48 -12.59 -27.65
CA VAL A 608 19.05 -13.12 -26.34
C VAL A 608 17.72 -12.51 -25.92
N ASP A 609 17.57 -11.21 -26.14
CA ASP A 609 16.39 -10.46 -25.75
C ASP A 609 15.18 -10.80 -26.64
N ALA A 610 15.42 -11.07 -27.93
CA ALA A 610 14.44 -11.63 -28.84
C ALA A 610 13.99 -13.04 -28.44
N GLU A 611 14.92 -13.92 -28.03
CA GLU A 611 14.62 -15.26 -27.51
C GLU A 611 13.74 -15.18 -26.25
N ARG A 612 14.11 -14.32 -25.29
CA ARG A 612 13.35 -14.07 -24.05
C ARG A 612 11.91 -13.65 -24.36
N ARG A 613 11.72 -12.69 -25.28
CA ARG A 613 10.38 -12.27 -25.77
C ARG A 613 9.63 -13.39 -26.47
N ALA A 614 10.30 -14.28 -27.22
CA ALA A 614 9.67 -15.42 -27.88
C ALA A 614 9.17 -16.47 -26.87
N ARG A 615 9.98 -16.82 -25.87
CA ARG A 615 9.62 -17.72 -24.76
C ARG A 615 8.43 -17.16 -23.98
N TRP A 616 8.49 -15.87 -23.61
CA TRP A 616 7.39 -15.19 -22.91
C TRP A 616 6.07 -15.27 -23.67
N ARG A 617 6.06 -14.88 -24.95
CA ARG A 617 4.85 -14.94 -25.80
C ARG A 617 4.30 -16.36 -25.91
N TRP A 618 5.17 -17.36 -26.04
CA TRP A 618 4.72 -18.75 -26.14
C TRP A 618 4.01 -19.20 -24.85
N LEU A 619 4.63 -18.97 -23.69
CA LEU A 619 4.10 -19.35 -22.37
C LEU A 619 2.78 -18.66 -22.03
N HIS A 620 2.54 -17.48 -22.61
CA HIS A 620 1.30 -16.73 -22.41
C HIS A 620 0.19 -17.12 -23.38
N ALA A 621 0.53 -17.72 -24.53
CA ALA A 621 -0.41 -18.19 -25.53
C ALA A 621 -0.76 -19.69 -25.42
N HIS A 622 0.11 -20.50 -24.80
CA HIS A 622 -0.01 -21.96 -24.74
C HIS A 622 0.22 -22.49 -23.32
N ARG A 623 -0.07 -23.78 -23.12
CA ARG A 623 0.18 -24.46 -21.84
C ARG A 623 1.66 -24.64 -21.59
N ALA A 624 2.12 -24.16 -20.44
CA ALA A 624 3.47 -24.36 -19.95
C ALA A 624 3.76 -25.85 -19.65
N LYS A 625 5.02 -26.25 -19.85
CA LYS A 625 5.56 -27.56 -19.48
C LYS A 625 6.65 -27.40 -18.43
N ALA A 626 6.45 -27.97 -17.25
CA ALA A 626 7.47 -28.03 -16.21
C ALA A 626 8.61 -28.98 -16.59
N GLU A 627 9.86 -28.57 -16.37
CA GLU A 627 11.04 -29.44 -16.54
C GLU A 627 11.95 -29.33 -15.32
N VAL A 628 12.18 -30.45 -14.61
CA VAL A 628 13.04 -30.48 -13.42
C VAL A 628 14.51 -30.62 -13.83
N LEU A 629 15.32 -29.62 -13.49
CA LEU A 629 16.67 -29.50 -14.03
C LEU A 629 17.77 -30.01 -13.10
N ASP A 630 17.56 -29.99 -11.79
CA ASP A 630 18.61 -30.29 -10.80
C ASP A 630 18.40 -31.60 -10.04
N CYS A 631 17.35 -32.35 -10.37
CA CYS A 631 17.00 -33.59 -9.70
C CYS A 631 16.46 -34.64 -10.67
N ASP A 632 16.97 -35.85 -10.58
CA ASP A 632 16.48 -37.03 -11.29
C ASP A 632 16.16 -38.14 -10.29
N GLU A 633 14.88 -38.51 -10.17
CA GLU A 633 14.38 -39.49 -9.21
C GLU A 633 14.91 -39.34 -7.75
N GLY A 634 15.19 -38.11 -7.32
CA GLY A 634 15.73 -37.83 -5.98
C GLY A 634 17.26 -37.72 -5.91
N LEU A 635 17.98 -38.12 -6.96
CA LEU A 635 19.40 -37.87 -7.14
C LEU A 635 19.62 -36.43 -7.60
N ARG A 636 20.57 -35.74 -6.99
CA ARG A 636 21.00 -34.40 -7.41
C ARG A 636 21.83 -34.54 -8.70
N LYS A 637 21.56 -33.70 -9.70
CA LYS A 637 22.38 -33.54 -10.91
C LYS A 637 22.66 -32.05 -11.16
N PRO A 638 23.79 -31.63 -11.74
CA PRO A 638 24.11 -30.21 -11.94
C PRO A 638 23.04 -29.52 -12.81
N VAL A 639 22.87 -28.21 -12.61
CA VAL A 639 21.98 -27.41 -13.47
C VAL A 639 22.62 -27.32 -14.87
N PRO A 640 21.85 -27.48 -15.96
CA PRO A 640 22.40 -27.40 -17.32
C PRO A 640 23.12 -26.07 -17.61
N THR A 641 24.07 -26.10 -18.54
CA THR A 641 24.76 -24.89 -19.02
C THR A 641 23.78 -23.97 -19.77
N VAL A 642 24.15 -22.70 -19.98
CA VAL A 642 23.32 -21.73 -20.71
C VAL A 642 22.96 -22.23 -22.11
N GLU A 643 23.92 -22.80 -22.84
CA GLU A 643 23.69 -23.42 -24.16
C GLU A 643 22.65 -24.54 -24.12
N GLN A 644 22.75 -25.44 -23.13
CA GLN A 644 21.79 -26.53 -22.94
C GLN A 644 20.41 -26.01 -22.56
N LEU A 645 20.34 -24.93 -21.78
CA LEU A 645 19.10 -24.25 -21.42
C LEU A 645 18.43 -23.61 -22.64
N ARG A 646 19.18 -22.92 -23.50
CA ARG A 646 18.68 -22.31 -24.75
C ARG A 646 18.15 -23.38 -25.73
N ALA A 647 18.72 -24.59 -25.71
CA ALA A 647 18.24 -25.70 -26.54
C ALA A 647 16.86 -26.29 -26.11
N LEU A 648 16.36 -26.00 -24.91
CA LEU A 648 15.04 -26.50 -24.49
C LEU A 648 13.90 -25.69 -25.13
N SER A 649 12.74 -26.32 -25.28
CA SER A 649 11.57 -25.71 -25.94
C SER A 649 11.13 -24.38 -25.31
N HIS A 650 10.58 -23.48 -26.12
CA HIS A 650 10.06 -22.19 -25.64
C HIS A 650 8.94 -22.32 -24.60
N GLY A 651 8.27 -23.47 -24.55
CA GLY A 651 7.22 -23.77 -23.57
C GLY A 651 7.68 -24.35 -22.24
N THR A 652 8.99 -24.49 -22.06
CA THR A 652 9.59 -25.03 -20.86
C THR A 652 9.55 -23.98 -19.74
N VAL A 653 9.08 -24.39 -18.55
CA VAL A 653 9.27 -23.69 -17.28
C VAL A 653 10.32 -24.48 -16.47
N PRO A 654 11.55 -23.97 -16.31
CA PRO A 654 12.58 -24.58 -15.48
C PRO A 654 12.15 -24.74 -14.03
N VAL A 655 12.46 -25.89 -13.44
CA VAL A 655 12.18 -26.21 -12.04
C VAL A 655 13.44 -26.69 -11.31
N LEU A 656 13.80 -26.02 -10.21
CA LEU A 656 14.87 -26.45 -9.30
C LEU A 656 14.29 -27.05 -8.01
N CYS A 657 14.39 -28.38 -7.90
CA CYS A 657 13.89 -29.18 -6.78
C CYS A 657 14.79 -29.13 -5.53
N ARG A 658 16.10 -28.96 -5.74
CA ARG A 658 17.16 -29.03 -4.73
C ARG A 658 18.03 -27.76 -4.72
N TYR A 659 17.43 -26.61 -5.03
CA TYR A 659 18.07 -25.31 -4.89
C TYR A 659 18.65 -25.13 -3.47
N GLY A 660 19.91 -24.66 -3.40
CA GLY A 660 20.67 -24.52 -2.15
C GLY A 660 21.44 -25.76 -1.68
N ASP A 661 21.27 -26.94 -2.30
CA ASP A 661 22.14 -28.11 -2.08
C ASP A 661 23.42 -27.94 -2.94
N LEU A 662 24.38 -27.16 -2.40
CA LEU A 662 25.65 -26.76 -3.04
C LEU A 662 26.63 -27.95 -3.10
N ARG A 663 26.53 -28.77 -4.15
CA ARG A 663 27.41 -29.95 -4.38
C ARG A 663 28.36 -29.78 -5.55
N TYR A 664 28.09 -28.81 -6.42
CA TYR A 664 28.90 -28.46 -7.58
C TYR A 664 29.40 -27.03 -7.44
N GLU A 665 30.56 -26.72 -8.02
CA GLU A 665 31.28 -25.43 -7.89
C GLU A 665 30.43 -24.22 -8.31
N ASP A 666 29.44 -24.50 -9.16
CA ASP A 666 28.62 -23.56 -9.90
C ASP A 666 27.20 -23.39 -9.33
N ASP A 667 26.84 -24.10 -8.26
CA ASP A 667 25.46 -24.17 -7.78
C ASP A 667 24.93 -22.84 -7.21
N ALA A 668 25.82 -21.96 -6.75
CA ALA A 668 25.44 -20.64 -6.23
C ALA A 668 24.78 -19.76 -7.32
N GLU A 669 25.08 -20.03 -8.59
CA GLU A 669 24.69 -19.21 -9.75
C GLU A 669 23.58 -19.87 -10.58
N ALA A 670 23.01 -20.96 -10.09
CA ALA A 670 21.96 -21.73 -10.77
C ALA A 670 20.79 -20.86 -11.28
N LEU A 671 20.35 -19.87 -10.49
CA LEU A 671 19.27 -18.96 -10.89
C LEU A 671 19.74 -17.95 -11.95
N ALA A 672 20.98 -17.46 -11.86
CA ALA A 672 21.55 -16.55 -12.87
C ALA A 672 21.67 -17.26 -14.23
N ARG A 673 22.08 -18.53 -14.27
CA ARG A 673 22.11 -19.32 -15.51
C ARG A 673 20.73 -19.51 -16.14
N ILE A 674 19.68 -19.69 -15.34
CA ILE A 674 18.30 -19.76 -15.84
C ILE A 674 17.92 -18.43 -16.53
N VAL A 675 18.26 -17.29 -15.92
CA VAL A 675 17.98 -15.96 -16.50
C VAL A 675 18.76 -15.76 -17.80
N LEU A 676 20.05 -16.09 -17.84
CA LEU A 676 20.90 -16.04 -19.03
C LEU A 676 20.46 -16.99 -20.16
N GLY A 677 19.84 -18.11 -19.80
CA GLY A 677 19.19 -19.03 -20.75
C GLY A 677 17.91 -18.47 -21.39
N GLY A 678 17.54 -17.21 -21.12
CA GLY A 678 16.37 -16.54 -21.70
C GLY A 678 15.06 -16.81 -20.96
N TYR A 679 15.08 -17.39 -19.76
CA TYR A 679 13.86 -17.76 -19.03
C TYR A 679 13.37 -16.64 -18.11
N GLY A 680 12.25 -16.02 -18.49
CA GLY A 680 11.51 -15.09 -17.62
C GLY A 680 10.55 -15.76 -16.63
N VAL A 681 10.34 -17.08 -16.72
CA VAL A 681 9.46 -17.83 -15.80
C VAL A 681 10.16 -19.11 -15.33
N ALA A 682 10.37 -19.24 -14.02
CA ALA A 682 11.00 -20.42 -13.42
C ALA A 682 10.51 -20.64 -11.98
N LEU A 683 10.60 -21.87 -11.49
CA LEU A 683 10.20 -22.24 -10.12
C LEU A 683 11.35 -22.94 -9.39
N TRP A 684 11.46 -22.71 -8.08
CA TRP A 684 12.40 -23.46 -7.25
C TRP A 684 11.82 -23.74 -5.87
N ARG A 685 12.41 -24.71 -5.19
CA ARG A 685 12.06 -25.08 -3.82
C ARG A 685 13.23 -24.83 -2.88
N ARG A 686 12.99 -24.01 -1.85
CA ARG A 686 13.91 -23.78 -0.74
C ARG A 686 13.75 -24.88 0.31
N ARG A 687 14.81 -25.66 0.60
CA ARG A 687 14.73 -26.80 1.54
C ARG A 687 14.95 -26.35 2.98
N ARG A 688 13.87 -26.22 3.75
CA ARG A 688 13.91 -25.82 5.17
C ARG A 688 14.07 -27.01 6.10
N GLY A 689 15.30 -27.41 6.42
CA GLY A 689 15.62 -28.29 7.56
C GLY A 689 14.89 -29.66 7.63
N ARG A 690 14.15 -30.06 6.59
CA ARG A 690 13.39 -31.31 6.51
C ARG A 690 14.17 -32.33 5.66
N PRO A 691 14.90 -33.26 6.29
CA PRO A 691 15.61 -34.31 5.56
C PRO A 691 14.65 -35.22 4.76
N ASP A 692 13.38 -35.33 5.18
CA ASP A 692 12.37 -36.23 4.61
C ASP A 692 11.56 -35.66 3.42
N ALA A 693 11.96 -34.51 2.85
CA ALA A 693 11.25 -33.95 1.70
C ALA A 693 11.38 -34.87 0.46
N VAL A 694 10.32 -35.59 0.11
CA VAL A 694 10.28 -36.54 -1.01
C VAL A 694 10.23 -35.80 -2.34
N CYS A 695 11.30 -35.87 -3.15
CA CYS A 695 11.38 -35.20 -4.44
C CYS A 695 10.21 -35.59 -5.37
N GLY A 696 9.76 -36.84 -5.34
CA GLY A 696 8.70 -37.33 -6.23
C GLY A 696 7.31 -36.70 -6.01
N GLU A 697 7.01 -36.19 -4.82
CA GLU A 697 5.75 -35.44 -4.58
C GLU A 697 5.86 -34.00 -5.07
N PHE A 698 7.01 -33.38 -4.87
CA PHE A 698 7.30 -32.06 -5.43
C PHE A 698 7.31 -32.09 -6.97
N HIS A 699 7.94 -33.08 -7.60
CA HIS A 699 7.97 -33.20 -9.06
C HIS A 699 6.55 -33.33 -9.63
N ARG A 700 5.74 -34.25 -9.08
CA ARG A 700 4.35 -34.45 -9.52
C ARG A 700 3.50 -33.22 -9.28
N GLY A 701 3.55 -32.66 -8.07
CA GLY A 701 2.78 -31.47 -7.71
C GLY A 701 3.10 -30.28 -8.61
N THR A 702 4.39 -30.03 -8.86
CA THR A 702 4.83 -28.93 -9.73
C THR A 702 4.43 -29.14 -11.18
N ILE A 703 4.58 -30.36 -11.72
CA ILE A 703 4.12 -30.69 -13.08
C ILE A 703 2.61 -30.47 -13.21
N ASP A 704 1.82 -30.93 -12.24
CA ASP A 704 0.36 -30.80 -12.26
C ASP A 704 -0.08 -29.33 -12.12
N GLU A 705 0.46 -28.58 -11.15
CA GLU A 705 0.08 -27.18 -10.90
C GLU A 705 0.57 -26.22 -12.00
N ILE A 706 1.71 -26.47 -12.66
CA ILE A 706 2.18 -25.65 -13.80
C ILE A 706 1.39 -25.98 -15.08
N ALA A 707 1.09 -27.25 -15.33
CA ALA A 707 0.40 -27.69 -16.55
C ALA A 707 -1.12 -27.46 -16.50
N GLU A 708 -1.68 -27.20 -15.31
CA GLU A 708 -3.11 -26.97 -15.11
C GLU A 708 -3.60 -25.61 -15.69
N PRO A 709 -2.94 -24.47 -15.43
CA PRO A 709 -3.26 -23.20 -16.06
C PRO A 709 -3.22 -23.26 -17.60
N PRO A 710 -4.13 -22.56 -18.29
CA PRO A 710 -4.09 -22.48 -19.74
C PRO A 710 -2.90 -21.65 -20.27
N SER A 711 -2.33 -20.79 -19.41
CA SER A 711 -1.30 -19.81 -19.73
C SER A 711 -0.54 -19.41 -18.45
N ALA A 712 0.74 -19.07 -18.59
CA ALA A 712 1.65 -18.69 -17.50
C ALA A 712 1.19 -17.46 -16.71
N GLN A 713 0.31 -16.62 -17.25
CA GLN A 713 -0.25 -15.45 -16.58
C GLN A 713 -0.96 -15.76 -15.24
N HIS A 714 -1.39 -17.02 -15.04
CA HIS A 714 -2.08 -17.42 -13.81
C HIS A 714 -1.14 -18.07 -12.77
N LEU A 715 0.15 -18.26 -13.09
CA LEU A 715 1.11 -18.88 -12.17
C LEU A 715 1.31 -18.11 -10.87
N PRO A 716 1.38 -16.75 -10.86
CA PRO A 716 1.49 -16.01 -9.60
C PRO A 716 0.35 -16.32 -8.62
N GLU A 717 -0.89 -16.35 -9.11
CA GLU A 717 -2.07 -16.70 -8.31
C GLU A 717 -2.10 -18.18 -7.89
N ALA A 718 -1.71 -19.09 -8.79
CA ALA A 718 -1.65 -20.52 -8.47
C ALA A 718 -0.65 -20.81 -7.34
N VAL A 719 0.52 -20.16 -7.35
CA VAL A 719 1.52 -20.27 -6.29
C VAL A 719 1.02 -19.66 -4.98
N HIS A 720 0.31 -18.53 -5.04
CA HIS A 720 -0.32 -17.93 -3.88
C HIS A 720 -1.39 -18.84 -3.25
N ASP A 721 -2.31 -19.37 -4.05
CA ASP A 721 -3.33 -20.34 -3.62
C ASP A 721 -2.72 -21.58 -2.98
N LEU A 722 -1.58 -22.03 -3.51
CA LEU A 722 -0.82 -23.15 -2.97
C LEU A 722 -0.23 -22.84 -1.58
N ARG A 723 0.34 -21.64 -1.40
CA ARG A 723 0.83 -21.16 -0.10
C ARG A 723 -0.31 -21.01 0.92
N MET A 724 -1.47 -20.48 0.52
CA MET A 724 -2.66 -20.41 1.36
C MET A 724 -3.14 -21.80 1.81
N ARG A 725 -3.21 -22.78 0.89
CA ARG A 725 -3.59 -24.17 1.22
C ARG A 725 -2.60 -24.81 2.18
N LEU A 726 -1.30 -24.60 1.96
CA LEU A 726 -0.24 -25.08 2.85
C LEU A 726 -0.41 -24.51 4.27
N ARG A 727 -0.64 -23.19 4.39
CA ARG A 727 -0.90 -22.53 5.68
C ARG A 727 -2.14 -23.08 6.38
N ALA A 728 -3.21 -23.36 5.63
CA ALA A 728 -4.42 -23.96 6.16
C ALA A 728 -4.26 -25.43 6.61
N GLY A 729 -3.04 -25.99 6.57
CA GLY A 729 -2.74 -27.36 7.03
C GLY A 729 -3.28 -28.45 6.11
N ARG A 730 -3.52 -28.14 4.84
CA ARG A 730 -4.03 -29.10 3.86
C ARG A 730 -2.95 -30.12 3.51
N THR A 731 -3.21 -31.39 3.83
CA THR A 731 -2.26 -32.51 3.67
C THR A 731 -1.82 -32.77 2.24
N GLU A 732 -2.52 -32.25 1.24
CA GLU A 732 -2.20 -32.37 -0.18
C GLU A 732 -1.23 -31.29 -0.69
N SER A 733 -0.93 -30.27 0.11
CA SER A 733 -0.13 -29.11 -0.28
C SER A 733 1.24 -29.03 0.41
N PHE A 734 1.57 -29.97 1.31
CA PHE A 734 2.84 -29.97 2.06
C PHE A 734 4.10 -29.97 1.18
N TRP A 735 4.01 -30.53 -0.04
CA TRP A 735 5.13 -30.61 -0.99
C TRP A 735 5.56 -29.22 -1.49
N ALA A 736 4.69 -28.23 -1.37
CA ALA A 736 4.89 -26.86 -1.84
C ALA A 736 5.62 -25.95 -0.84
N ASP A 737 6.01 -26.49 0.31
CA ASP A 737 6.81 -25.74 1.28
C ASP A 737 8.10 -25.22 0.65
N GLY A 738 8.33 -23.92 0.79
CA GLY A 738 9.48 -23.23 0.21
C GLY A 738 9.44 -22.98 -1.30
N VAL A 739 8.29 -23.14 -1.97
CA VAL A 739 8.15 -22.81 -3.41
C VAL A 739 8.28 -21.31 -3.65
N ALA A 740 9.08 -20.94 -4.64
CA ALA A 740 9.28 -19.58 -5.12
C ALA A 740 9.23 -19.53 -6.66
N LEU A 741 8.78 -18.38 -7.18
CA LEU A 741 8.46 -18.15 -8.59
C LEU A 741 9.23 -16.92 -9.10
N LEU A 742 10.06 -17.13 -10.12
CA LEU A 742 10.57 -16.07 -11.00
C LEU A 742 9.47 -15.79 -12.02
N TYR A 743 9.08 -14.54 -12.15
CA TYR A 743 8.13 -14.07 -13.15
C TYR A 743 8.54 -12.68 -13.59
N ASP A 744 9.37 -12.63 -14.63
CA ASP A 744 10.01 -11.42 -15.13
C ASP A 744 9.58 -11.16 -16.57
N ASP A 745 8.67 -10.20 -16.75
CA ASP A 745 8.16 -9.80 -18.04
C ASP A 745 9.25 -9.02 -18.82
N PRO A 746 9.69 -9.51 -20.00
CA PRO A 746 10.66 -8.79 -20.81
C PRO A 746 10.10 -7.46 -21.37
N HIS A 747 8.77 -7.29 -21.39
CA HIS A 747 8.11 -6.07 -21.87
C HIS A 747 7.91 -5.00 -20.78
N GLN A 748 8.22 -5.31 -19.52
CA GLN A 748 8.08 -4.38 -18.40
C GLN A 748 9.47 -3.98 -17.88
N PRO A 749 10.12 -2.91 -18.38
CA PRO A 749 11.40 -2.46 -17.84
C PRO A 749 11.27 -2.07 -16.35
N LEU A 750 12.36 -2.20 -15.60
CA LEU A 750 12.40 -1.75 -14.22
C LEU A 750 12.72 -0.24 -14.16
N PRO A 751 12.24 0.49 -13.14
CA PRO A 751 12.50 1.93 -13.05
C PRO A 751 14.00 2.24 -12.98
N GLY A 752 14.49 3.14 -13.83
CA GLY A 752 15.91 3.54 -13.85
C GLY A 752 16.83 2.66 -14.71
N THR A 753 16.34 1.60 -15.37
CA THR A 753 17.16 0.82 -16.33
C THR A 753 17.46 1.57 -17.64
N GLY A 754 16.85 2.74 -17.86
CA GLY A 754 17.09 3.61 -19.03
C GLY A 754 17.86 4.91 -18.75
N ASP A 755 18.02 5.31 -17.49
CA ASP A 755 18.79 6.50 -17.11
C ASP A 755 20.18 6.06 -16.63
N LEU A 756 21.04 5.70 -17.59
CA LEU A 756 22.48 5.91 -17.42
C LEU A 756 22.71 7.42 -17.41
N LEU A 757 22.41 8.06 -16.28
CA LEU A 757 23.03 9.33 -15.96
C LEU A 757 24.52 9.03 -15.79
N GLU A 758 25.28 9.25 -16.86
CA GLU A 758 26.69 9.56 -16.77
C GLU A 758 26.82 10.66 -15.71
N ALA A 759 27.33 10.29 -14.53
CA ALA A 759 27.65 11.26 -13.50
C ALA A 759 28.65 12.27 -14.10
N PRO A 760 28.50 13.58 -13.87
CA PRO A 760 29.45 14.58 -14.34
C PRO A 760 30.84 14.45 -13.72
#